data_AF-A0A1Q4BEB6-F1
#
_entry.id   AF-A0A1Q4BEB6-F1
#
_cell.length_a   1.000
_cell.length_b   1.000
_cell.length_c   1.000
_cell.angle_alpha   90.00
_cell.angle_beta   90.00
_cell.angle_gamma   90.00
#
_symmetry.space_group_name_H-M   'P 1'
#
loop_
_entity.id
_entity.type
_entity.pdbx_description
1 polymer ?
#
loop_
_entity_poly.entity_id
_entity_poly.type
_entity_poly.pdbx_seq_one_letter_code
_entity_poly.pdbx_strand_id
1 'polypeptide(L)'
;MPAAANGAAGTDGELIVIDGDVAYNFWQFKRTSTSTGTAASFGAENVVTGDGWGSKSPFLSAGITAAGSSQLGGLLVKAETADGSIDHALQLVVDSKLVLPGAVGSAIASDGSSASGIVKEGQLLAIPKGTPMPAGLSPLGQEVFTAMQKYGAYVVDVAGGTTTIRAQSNDFDDATMTALWHDMGKITPLLAGVSGQSSSGSGSSGDTGGGTAPSTGNPSATDTTAPIVQWVATNGPGITNGSGTVGVGDTVRLTLKMSEAVNVTGTPTLSLNDNGTAKYVSGSGTDVLQFDYKVAAGQNTADLAISGYNLSGITDTAGNAVNTSGAPLQPAGTLVVDTKAVTDTTAPIVQWVSTNGPGITNGSGTVGVGDTVRLTLKMNEAVNVTGTPTLSLNDNGIAKYVSGSGTDVLQFDYKVAAGQNTADLAISGYNLSGIADQAGNAVNIAGAPQQPAGTLVVDTKSFVDPNAPKIQWISATGSGIRNGTGVVGTGGTVRLSVNFNEAVTVNGTPSLSLNSNGTAKYVSGSGTNTLQFDYKVAAGDRASDLEVSGYNLSGVTDRDGNAVNLSGAPHQPAGTLAIRTGSSNQRTATVNSSIADLAAPATLQADASAASVPSNTPTTPSSDLNAQMRGTIDALGGQMTLGYSGSQGAGASSPQTTGSVMPQLALLSQYAASSFATTAATFAGASAQQWFGDTTQTLAKSLGR
;
A
#
# COMPACT_ATOMS: atom_id res chain seq x y z
N MET A 1 15.24 -2.93 -16.80
CA MET A 1 13.92 -2.58 -16.20
C MET A 1 13.08 -3.85 -16.08
N PRO A 2 12.39 -4.09 -14.95
CA PRO A 2 11.48 -5.23 -14.78
C PRO A 2 10.45 -5.33 -15.92
N ALA A 3 10.05 -6.53 -16.34
CA ALA A 3 9.18 -6.72 -17.50
C ALA A 3 7.80 -6.04 -17.39
N ALA A 4 7.31 -5.84 -16.15
CA ALA A 4 6.03 -5.20 -15.87
C ALA A 4 6.10 -3.68 -15.66
N ALA A 5 7.28 -3.07 -15.55
CA ALA A 5 7.39 -1.64 -15.23
C ALA A 5 6.96 -0.76 -16.42
N ASN A 6 5.98 0.13 -16.22
CA ASN A 6 5.51 1.06 -17.24
C ASN A 6 5.19 2.42 -16.58
N GLY A 7 4.86 3.44 -17.37
CA GLY A 7 4.42 4.72 -16.82
C GLY A 7 3.13 4.57 -16.01
N ALA A 8 3.00 5.36 -14.95
CA ALA A 8 1.77 5.46 -14.16
C ALA A 8 0.55 5.80 -15.04
N ALA A 9 -0.64 5.40 -14.60
CA ALA A 9 -1.88 5.76 -15.30
C ALA A 9 -2.12 7.28 -15.24
N GLY A 10 -2.50 7.90 -16.35
CA GLY A 10 -2.72 9.35 -16.45
C GLY A 10 -2.03 9.97 -17.67
N THR A 11 -2.10 11.31 -17.77
CA THR A 11 -1.43 12.08 -18.84
C THR A 11 0.07 12.17 -18.66
N ASP A 12 0.55 11.99 -17.43
CA ASP A 12 1.95 12.27 -17.06
C ASP A 12 2.83 11.03 -17.16
N GLY A 13 2.25 9.82 -17.18
CA GLY A 13 2.96 8.58 -17.48
C GLY A 13 4.25 8.38 -16.67
N GLU A 14 4.27 8.81 -15.41
CA GLU A 14 5.50 8.93 -14.63
C GLU A 14 6.10 7.55 -14.29
N LEU A 15 7.42 7.41 -14.36
CA LEU A 15 8.14 6.21 -13.93
C LEU A 15 9.48 6.58 -13.28
N ILE A 16 9.76 5.99 -12.12
CA ILE A 16 11.06 6.09 -11.46
C ILE A 16 11.80 4.76 -11.62
N VAL A 17 13.02 4.80 -12.15
CA VAL A 17 13.91 3.64 -12.28
C VAL A 17 15.17 3.89 -11.46
N ILE A 18 15.43 3.01 -10.50
CA ILE A 18 16.68 3.05 -9.73
C ILE A 18 17.66 2.05 -10.33
N ASP A 19 18.84 2.55 -10.72
CA ASP A 19 19.97 1.77 -11.24
C ASP A 19 21.26 2.23 -10.56
N GLY A 20 21.83 1.36 -9.73
CA GLY A 20 22.95 1.71 -8.85
C GLY A 20 22.60 2.88 -7.93
N ASP A 21 23.47 3.90 -7.91
CA ASP A 21 23.28 5.10 -7.10
C ASP A 21 22.43 6.17 -7.80
N VAL A 22 21.81 5.87 -8.95
CA VAL A 22 21.09 6.87 -9.75
C VAL A 22 19.60 6.54 -9.82
N ALA A 23 18.76 7.52 -9.51
CA ALA A 23 17.33 7.51 -9.78
C ALA A 23 17.03 8.27 -11.07
N TYR A 24 16.51 7.57 -12.07
CA TYR A 24 16.02 8.14 -13.32
C TYR A 24 14.51 8.36 -13.22
N ASN A 25 14.06 9.60 -13.41
CA ASN A 25 12.67 10.00 -13.38
C ASN A 25 12.22 10.28 -14.82
N PHE A 26 11.17 9.61 -15.30
CA PHE A 26 10.69 9.73 -16.67
C PHE A 26 9.29 10.34 -16.69
N TRP A 27 9.08 11.33 -17.57
CA TRP A 27 7.76 11.90 -17.85
C TRP A 27 7.22 11.36 -19.19
N GLN A 28 5.94 11.02 -19.19
CA GLN A 28 5.22 10.35 -20.28
C GLN A 28 5.94 9.07 -20.75
N PHE A 29 6.37 8.25 -19.79
CA PHE A 29 7.01 6.99 -20.10
C PHE A 29 6.01 6.03 -20.73
N LYS A 30 6.38 5.47 -21.88
CA LYS A 30 5.64 4.43 -22.57
C LYS A 30 6.58 3.30 -22.95
N ARG A 31 6.33 2.13 -22.39
CA ARG A 31 6.97 0.90 -22.83
C ARG A 31 6.52 0.56 -24.26
N THR A 32 7.47 0.31 -25.15
CA THR A 32 7.23 -0.02 -26.57
C THR A 32 7.56 -1.49 -26.87
N SER A 33 8.38 -2.14 -26.04
CA SER A 33 8.60 -3.60 -26.06
C SER A 33 9.09 -4.13 -24.70
N THR A 34 9.48 -5.41 -24.63
CA THR A 34 10.12 -5.99 -23.43
C THR A 34 11.47 -5.34 -23.10
N SER A 35 12.17 -4.76 -24.08
CA SER A 35 13.50 -4.15 -23.91
C SER A 35 13.54 -2.65 -24.23
N THR A 36 12.48 -2.05 -24.78
CA THR A 36 12.49 -0.64 -25.22
C THR A 36 11.30 0.16 -24.68
N GLY A 37 11.52 1.46 -24.51
CA GLY A 37 10.49 2.44 -24.11
C GLY A 37 10.85 3.85 -24.59
N THR A 38 9.91 4.78 -24.46
CA THR A 38 10.07 6.19 -24.81
C THR A 38 9.58 7.06 -23.65
N ALA A 39 10.18 8.23 -23.46
CA ALA A 39 9.71 9.26 -22.54
C ALA A 39 9.77 10.62 -23.23
N ALA A 40 8.90 11.55 -22.86
CA ALA A 40 8.91 12.92 -23.38
C ALA A 40 10.05 13.75 -22.76
N SER A 41 10.37 13.50 -21.48
CA SER A 41 11.56 14.04 -20.81
C SER A 41 12.02 13.07 -19.73
N PHE A 42 13.25 13.27 -19.23
CA PHE A 42 13.74 12.59 -18.04
C PHE A 42 14.68 13.49 -17.23
N GLY A 43 14.74 13.24 -15.93
CA GLY A 43 15.73 13.79 -15.00
C GLY A 43 16.45 12.67 -14.28
N ALA A 44 17.67 12.91 -13.80
CA ALA A 44 18.44 11.91 -13.08
C ALA A 44 19.13 12.54 -11.86
N GLU A 45 19.13 11.81 -10.76
CA GLU A 45 19.65 12.26 -9.47
C GLU A 45 20.46 11.13 -8.84
N ASN A 46 21.56 11.46 -8.15
CA ASN A 46 22.26 10.48 -7.34
C ASN A 46 21.55 10.31 -5.99
N VAL A 47 21.07 9.12 -5.67
CA VAL A 47 20.28 8.85 -4.44
C VAL A 47 21.10 8.89 -3.15
N VAL A 48 22.44 8.83 -3.27
CA VAL A 48 23.40 8.81 -2.15
C VAL A 48 23.93 10.21 -1.87
N THR A 49 24.29 10.96 -2.93
CA THR A 49 25.00 12.25 -2.81
C THR A 49 24.18 13.45 -3.25
N GLY A 50 23.06 13.21 -3.91
CA GLY A 50 22.15 14.26 -4.37
C GLY A 50 21.31 14.83 -3.24
N ASP A 51 20.78 16.04 -3.43
CA ASP A 51 19.94 16.74 -2.46
C ASP A 51 18.43 16.75 -2.84
N GLY A 52 18.11 16.13 -3.97
CA GLY A 52 16.80 16.02 -4.59
C GLY A 52 16.48 17.14 -5.58
N TRP A 53 17.36 18.12 -5.81
CA TRP A 53 17.10 19.30 -6.63
C TRP A 53 17.95 19.38 -7.91
N GLY A 54 17.35 19.87 -8.98
CA GLY A 54 18.07 20.14 -10.22
C GLY A 54 19.01 21.36 -10.13
N SER A 55 19.85 21.54 -11.14
CA SER A 55 20.69 22.73 -11.33
C SER A 55 20.06 23.74 -12.28
N LYS A 56 20.13 25.04 -11.93
CA LYS A 56 19.71 26.15 -12.80
C LYS A 56 20.68 26.39 -13.97
N SER A 57 21.93 25.94 -13.87
CA SER A 57 22.95 26.14 -14.91
C SER A 57 24.00 25.01 -14.95
N PRO A 58 24.17 24.31 -16.09
CA PRO A 58 23.19 24.22 -17.18
C PRO A 58 21.85 23.70 -16.64
N PHE A 59 20.73 24.08 -17.24
CA PHE A 59 19.40 23.68 -16.76
C PHE A 59 19.25 22.15 -16.80
N LEU A 60 19.45 21.51 -15.67
CA LEU A 60 19.48 20.05 -15.51
C LEU A 60 18.57 19.68 -14.36
N SER A 61 17.47 19.01 -14.67
CA SER A 61 16.50 18.60 -13.66
C SER A 61 16.94 17.33 -12.92
N ALA A 62 16.80 17.30 -11.60
CA ALA A 62 17.00 16.08 -10.79
C ALA A 62 15.84 15.08 -10.97
N GLY A 63 14.67 15.56 -11.41
CA GLY A 63 13.53 14.73 -11.77
C GLY A 63 12.60 15.38 -12.77
N ILE A 64 11.30 15.07 -12.71
CA ILE A 64 10.33 15.57 -13.68
C ILE A 64 9.18 16.37 -13.07
N THR A 65 9.23 16.65 -11.75
CA THR A 65 8.25 17.55 -11.15
C THR A 65 8.37 18.95 -11.77
N ALA A 66 7.31 19.74 -11.73
CA ALA A 66 7.34 21.10 -12.26
C ALA A 66 8.41 21.99 -11.59
N ALA A 67 8.72 21.74 -10.30
CA ALA A 67 9.83 22.39 -9.59
C ALA A 67 11.25 21.96 -10.06
N GLY A 68 11.35 20.87 -10.83
CA GLY A 68 12.60 20.26 -11.30
C GLY A 68 13.33 19.41 -10.25
N SER A 69 12.60 18.94 -9.24
CA SER A 69 13.10 18.02 -8.20
C SER A 69 12.91 16.55 -8.58
N SER A 70 13.70 15.68 -7.97
CA SER A 70 13.55 14.22 -8.04
C SER A 70 12.19 13.79 -7.47
N GLN A 71 11.48 12.89 -8.16
CA GLN A 71 10.25 12.33 -7.63
C GLN A 71 10.50 11.32 -6.51
N LEU A 72 11.74 10.86 -6.32
CA LEU A 72 12.12 10.01 -5.21
C LEU A 72 12.41 10.81 -3.93
N GLY A 73 12.97 12.02 -4.06
CA GLY A 73 13.33 12.86 -2.92
C GLY A 73 12.08 13.40 -2.23
N GLY A 74 11.76 12.90 -1.03
CA GLY A 74 10.54 13.25 -0.29
C GLY A 74 9.28 12.47 -0.68
N LEU A 75 9.41 11.39 -1.45
CA LEU A 75 8.32 10.46 -1.74
C LEU A 75 7.93 9.69 -0.48
N LEU A 76 6.63 9.51 -0.23
CA LEU A 76 6.20 8.60 0.83
C LEU A 76 6.36 7.13 0.37
N VAL A 77 7.25 6.37 1.02
CA VAL A 77 7.58 4.97 0.69
C VAL A 77 7.09 4.04 1.81
N LYS A 78 6.47 2.90 1.45
CA LYS A 78 5.86 2.00 2.45
C LYS A 78 6.85 1.43 3.45
N ALA A 79 8.08 1.15 3.02
CA ALA A 79 9.11 0.62 3.90
C ALA A 79 9.41 1.56 5.09
N GLU A 80 9.37 2.88 4.90
CA GLU A 80 9.63 3.86 5.96
C GLU A 80 8.47 3.94 6.95
N THR A 81 7.23 3.85 6.45
CA THR A 81 6.03 3.82 7.29
C THR A 81 5.92 2.55 8.14
N ALA A 82 6.50 1.43 7.67
CA ALA A 82 6.55 0.19 8.44
C ALA A 82 7.49 0.28 9.66
N ASP A 83 8.51 1.14 9.57
CA ASP A 83 9.45 1.42 10.66
C ASP A 83 8.90 2.49 11.64
N GLY A 84 7.76 3.11 11.31
CA GLY A 84 7.01 4.02 12.18
C GLY A 84 7.56 5.44 12.27
N SER A 85 8.52 5.82 11.39
CA SER A 85 9.01 7.20 11.29
C SER A 85 9.34 7.60 9.85
N ILE A 86 8.87 8.79 9.47
CA ILE A 86 9.25 9.47 8.22
C ILE A 86 10.26 10.55 8.61
N ASP A 87 11.53 10.33 8.27
CA ASP A 87 12.66 11.14 8.75
C ASP A 87 13.20 12.15 7.71
N HIS A 88 12.34 12.61 6.80
CA HIS A 88 12.67 13.58 5.76
C HIS A 88 11.49 14.52 5.46
N ALA A 89 11.74 15.60 4.71
CA ALA A 89 10.68 16.46 4.19
C ALA A 89 9.87 15.74 3.11
N LEU A 90 8.57 16.04 3.02
CA LEU A 90 7.66 15.42 2.05
C LEU A 90 7.52 16.24 0.77
N GLN A 91 7.07 15.61 -0.31
CA GLN A 91 6.63 16.30 -1.52
C GLN A 91 5.15 16.68 -1.41
N LEU A 92 4.85 17.96 -1.59
CA LEU A 92 3.50 18.51 -1.63
C LEU A 92 3.15 18.94 -3.05
N VAL A 93 2.03 18.42 -3.55
CA VAL A 93 1.37 18.87 -4.77
C VAL A 93 0.21 19.74 -4.35
N VAL A 94 0.10 20.93 -4.92
CA VAL A 94 -0.84 21.96 -4.45
C VAL A 94 -1.87 22.27 -5.54
N ASP A 95 -3.12 22.54 -5.16
CA ASP A 95 -4.15 22.98 -6.11
C ASP A 95 -3.62 24.17 -6.92
N SER A 96 -3.68 24.07 -8.25
CA SER A 96 -3.16 25.07 -9.18
C SER A 96 -3.70 26.48 -8.91
N LYS A 97 -4.89 26.62 -8.32
CA LYS A 97 -5.47 27.90 -7.90
C LYS A 97 -4.69 28.59 -6.78
N LEU A 98 -3.91 27.84 -6.01
CA LEU A 98 -3.14 28.32 -4.85
C LEU A 98 -1.68 28.59 -5.18
N VAL A 99 -1.19 28.21 -6.37
CA VAL A 99 0.22 28.33 -6.74
C VAL A 99 0.47 29.54 -7.64
N LEU A 100 1.25 30.49 -7.14
CA LEU A 100 1.69 31.69 -7.84
C LEU A 100 2.70 31.37 -8.96
N PRO A 101 2.80 32.22 -9.99
CA PRO A 101 3.88 32.12 -10.97
C PRO A 101 5.27 32.23 -10.35
N GLY A 102 6.16 31.35 -10.83
CA GLY A 102 7.60 31.38 -10.57
C GLY A 102 8.05 30.51 -9.39
N ALA A 103 9.31 30.13 -9.45
CA ALA A 103 9.95 29.25 -8.48
C ALA A 103 10.68 30.01 -7.35
N VAL A 104 10.77 29.41 -6.17
CA VAL A 104 11.58 29.90 -5.04
C VAL A 104 12.57 28.85 -4.55
N GLY A 105 13.61 29.27 -3.82
CA GLY A 105 14.63 28.36 -3.30
C GLY A 105 15.36 27.58 -4.38
N SER A 106 15.50 26.27 -4.13
CA SER A 106 16.21 25.31 -5.00
C SER A 106 15.41 24.86 -6.22
N ALA A 107 14.11 25.18 -6.29
CA ALA A 107 13.33 24.91 -7.49
C ALA A 107 13.91 25.66 -8.69
N ILE A 108 14.02 24.96 -9.81
CA ILE A 108 14.64 25.46 -11.04
C ILE A 108 13.61 25.87 -12.08
N ALA A 109 12.41 25.30 -12.02
CA ALA A 109 11.27 25.63 -12.84
C ALA A 109 10.00 25.77 -11.99
N SER A 110 8.94 26.25 -12.64
CA SER A 110 7.61 26.33 -12.08
C SER A 110 6.59 26.41 -13.22
N ASP A 111 5.46 25.72 -13.08
CA ASP A 111 4.29 25.83 -13.96
C ASP A 111 3.07 26.47 -13.24
N GLY A 112 3.26 26.91 -11.99
CA GLY A 112 2.33 27.77 -11.26
C GLY A 112 1.88 28.98 -12.09
N SER A 113 0.58 29.26 -12.08
CA SER A 113 -0.02 30.28 -12.95
C SER A 113 -1.10 31.13 -12.30
N SER A 114 -1.48 30.85 -11.04
CA SER A 114 -2.56 31.57 -10.37
C SER A 114 -2.12 32.95 -9.89
N ALA A 115 -2.75 34.00 -10.39
CA ALA A 115 -2.48 35.37 -9.94
C ALA A 115 -2.89 35.62 -8.47
N SER A 116 -3.81 34.81 -7.94
CA SER A 116 -4.30 34.90 -6.54
C SER A 116 -3.75 33.79 -5.65
N GLY A 117 -2.70 33.09 -6.09
CA GLY A 117 -2.06 32.05 -5.30
C GLY A 117 -1.45 32.57 -4.00
N ILE A 118 -1.14 31.65 -3.10
CA ILE A 118 -0.60 31.93 -1.76
C ILE A 118 0.75 31.24 -1.52
N VAL A 119 1.16 30.32 -2.40
CA VAL A 119 2.44 29.61 -2.34
C VAL A 119 3.14 29.60 -3.70
N LYS A 120 4.44 29.29 -3.71
CA LYS A 120 5.24 29.08 -4.93
C LYS A 120 5.89 27.71 -4.94
N GLU A 121 6.15 27.16 -6.12
CA GLU A 121 6.95 25.94 -6.23
C GLU A 121 8.37 26.15 -5.73
N GLY A 122 8.88 25.18 -4.99
CA GLY A 122 10.10 25.25 -4.19
C GLY A 122 9.92 25.80 -2.77
N GLN A 123 8.73 26.28 -2.40
CA GLN A 123 8.47 26.77 -1.04
C GLN A 123 8.34 25.61 -0.06
N LEU A 124 8.99 25.73 1.11
CA LEU A 124 8.81 24.80 2.23
C LEU A 124 7.65 25.25 3.10
N LEU A 125 6.69 24.35 3.32
CA LEU A 125 5.58 24.51 4.25
C LEU A 125 5.73 23.53 5.42
N ALA A 126 5.42 23.94 6.64
CA ALA A 126 5.50 23.06 7.80
C ALA A 126 4.33 23.31 8.76
N ILE A 127 4.00 22.30 9.55
CA ILE A 127 3.07 22.48 10.67
C ILE A 127 3.86 23.18 11.79
N PRO A 128 3.37 24.32 12.32
CA PRO A 128 4.06 24.99 13.42
C PRO A 128 4.31 24.05 14.60
N LYS A 129 5.51 24.15 15.20
CA LYS A 129 5.88 23.34 16.36
C LYS A 129 4.93 23.64 17.52
N GLY A 130 4.35 22.60 18.11
CA GLY A 130 3.39 22.71 19.21
C GLY A 130 1.93 22.79 18.77
N THR A 131 1.65 22.85 17.46
CA THR A 131 0.30 22.58 16.94
C THR A 131 -0.11 21.17 17.38
N PRO A 132 -1.24 21.01 18.09
CA PRO A 132 -1.73 19.70 18.49
C PRO A 132 -2.10 18.85 17.27
N MET A 133 -1.81 17.55 17.35
CA MET A 133 -2.24 16.60 16.33
C MET A 133 -3.78 16.49 16.33
N PRO A 134 -4.45 16.64 15.17
CA PRO A 134 -5.89 16.43 15.06
C PRO A 134 -6.31 15.05 15.56
N ALA A 135 -7.46 14.98 16.24
CA ALA A 135 -8.01 13.71 16.67
C ALA A 135 -8.52 12.86 15.49
N GLY A 136 -8.39 11.54 15.62
CA GLY A 136 -8.90 10.57 14.65
C GLY A 136 -8.18 10.62 13.30
N LEU A 137 -6.87 10.89 13.31
CA LEU A 137 -6.01 10.57 12.17
C LEU A 137 -5.72 9.07 12.15
N SER A 138 -5.64 8.47 10.96
CA SER A 138 -5.15 7.11 10.78
C SER A 138 -3.68 6.99 11.24
N PRO A 139 -3.15 5.77 11.48
CA PRO A 139 -1.74 5.60 11.85
C PRO A 139 -0.78 6.31 10.89
N LEU A 140 -0.99 6.16 9.57
CA LEU A 140 -0.18 6.82 8.56
C LEU A 140 -0.36 8.35 8.58
N GLY A 141 -1.57 8.85 8.81
CA GLY A 141 -1.84 10.27 8.97
C GLY A 141 -1.10 10.88 10.18
N GLN A 142 -0.94 10.13 11.27
CA GLN A 142 -0.18 10.57 12.46
C GLN A 142 1.33 10.66 12.16
N GLU A 143 1.87 9.71 11.40
CA GLU A 143 3.26 9.74 10.94
C GLU A 143 3.51 10.94 10.00
N VAL A 144 2.63 11.16 9.03
CA VAL A 144 2.70 12.31 8.11
C VAL A 144 2.59 13.64 8.85
N PHE A 145 1.66 13.75 9.81
CA PHE A 145 1.56 14.95 10.66
C PHE A 145 2.89 15.22 11.39
N THR A 146 3.46 14.18 11.98
CA THR A 146 4.73 14.27 12.73
C THR A 146 5.88 14.69 11.81
N ALA A 147 5.94 14.12 10.61
CA ALA A 147 6.92 14.47 9.58
C ALA A 147 6.78 15.93 9.13
N MET A 148 5.56 16.39 8.83
CA MET A 148 5.30 17.77 8.41
C MET A 148 5.54 18.80 9.52
N GLN A 149 5.44 18.40 10.79
CA GLN A 149 5.83 19.25 11.91
C GLN A 149 7.36 19.30 12.13
N LYS A 150 8.06 18.19 11.84
CA LYS A 150 9.51 18.06 12.08
C LYS A 150 10.37 18.54 10.90
N TYR A 151 9.95 18.24 9.68
CA TYR A 151 10.71 18.46 8.44
C TYR A 151 9.96 19.31 7.40
N GLY A 152 8.64 19.38 7.49
CA GLY A 152 7.81 20.09 6.50
C GLY A 152 7.64 19.34 5.19
N ALA A 153 7.09 20.04 4.20
CA ALA A 153 6.84 19.55 2.86
C ALA A 153 7.11 20.65 1.81
N TYR A 154 7.83 20.31 0.74
CA TYR A 154 8.13 21.22 -0.35
C TYR A 154 7.01 21.21 -1.38
N VAL A 155 6.58 22.38 -1.84
CA VAL A 155 5.69 22.52 -3.00
C VAL A 155 6.48 22.15 -4.26
N VAL A 156 6.20 21.01 -4.87
CA VAL A 156 7.01 20.50 -6.01
C VAL A 156 6.26 20.49 -7.34
N ASP A 157 4.93 20.61 -7.29
CA ASP A 157 4.05 20.46 -8.44
C ASP A 157 2.66 21.05 -8.19
N VAL A 158 1.89 21.22 -9.25
CA VAL A 158 0.48 21.65 -9.20
C VAL A 158 -0.49 20.50 -9.51
N ALA A 159 -1.69 20.54 -8.93
CA ALA A 159 -2.78 19.63 -9.26
C ALA A 159 -4.10 20.36 -9.52
N GLY A 160 -5.03 19.71 -10.23
CA GLY A 160 -6.39 20.22 -10.39
C GLY A 160 -7.26 19.87 -9.19
N GLY A 161 -7.63 20.85 -8.36
CA GLY A 161 -8.70 20.71 -7.36
C GLY A 161 -8.33 19.98 -6.06
N THR A 162 -7.05 19.71 -5.80
CA THR A 162 -6.59 19.02 -4.59
C THR A 162 -5.20 19.50 -4.16
N THR A 163 -4.92 19.42 -2.86
CA THR A 163 -3.59 19.59 -2.28
C THR A 163 -3.26 18.32 -1.48
N THR A 164 -2.21 17.60 -1.87
CA THR A 164 -1.87 16.29 -1.32
C THR A 164 -0.38 16.00 -1.39
N ILE A 165 0.07 14.93 -0.76
CA ILE A 165 1.43 14.41 -0.88
C ILE A 165 1.57 13.36 -1.98
N ARG A 166 2.79 13.18 -2.51
CA ARG A 166 3.13 12.09 -3.42
C ARG A 166 3.51 10.83 -2.64
N ALA A 167 2.99 9.67 -3.06
CA ALA A 167 3.22 8.38 -2.41
C ALA A 167 3.46 7.25 -3.42
N GLN A 168 4.19 6.24 -2.97
CA GLN A 168 4.53 5.06 -3.77
C GLN A 168 3.27 4.25 -4.16
N SER A 169 2.96 4.18 -5.46
CA SER A 169 1.73 3.56 -5.94
C SER A 169 1.64 2.04 -5.76
N ASN A 170 2.76 1.32 -5.71
CA ASN A 170 2.78 -0.15 -5.85
C ASN A 170 2.76 -0.92 -4.53
N ASP A 171 2.87 -0.24 -3.39
CA ASP A 171 3.05 -0.90 -2.09
C ASP A 171 1.90 -0.60 -1.10
N PHE A 172 1.29 0.60 -1.12
CA PHE A 172 0.15 0.92 -0.26
C PHE A 172 -1.17 0.35 -0.83
N ASP A 173 -2.03 -0.18 0.05
CA ASP A 173 -3.38 -0.58 -0.34
C ASP A 173 -4.35 0.62 -0.42
N ASP A 174 -5.43 0.45 -1.16
CA ASP A 174 -6.43 1.50 -1.43
C ASP A 174 -7.08 2.04 -0.15
N ALA A 175 -7.28 1.19 0.86
CA ALA A 175 -7.90 1.59 2.12
C ALA A 175 -6.97 2.53 2.91
N THR A 176 -5.68 2.21 2.97
CA THR A 176 -4.65 3.04 3.61
C THR A 176 -4.52 4.39 2.91
N MET A 177 -4.48 4.39 1.58
CA MET A 177 -4.39 5.64 0.81
C MET A 177 -5.66 6.49 0.89
N THR A 178 -6.84 5.86 0.95
CA THR A 178 -8.12 6.56 1.18
C THR A 178 -8.15 7.21 2.56
N ALA A 179 -7.71 6.49 3.60
CA ALA A 179 -7.62 7.04 4.95
C ALA A 179 -6.65 8.23 5.02
N LEU A 180 -5.47 8.10 4.41
CA LEU A 180 -4.51 9.20 4.31
C LEU A 180 -5.09 10.39 3.55
N TRP A 181 -5.80 10.18 2.44
CA TRP A 181 -6.46 11.25 1.69
C TRP A 181 -7.46 12.03 2.56
N HIS A 182 -8.26 11.35 3.38
CA HIS A 182 -9.14 11.99 4.35
C HIS A 182 -8.37 12.76 5.44
N ASP A 183 -7.27 12.18 5.94
CA ASP A 183 -6.41 12.81 6.94
C ASP A 183 -5.74 14.09 6.42
N MET A 184 -5.33 14.13 5.14
CA MET A 184 -4.75 15.31 4.51
C MET A 184 -5.71 16.51 4.54
N GLY A 185 -7.03 16.28 4.52
CA GLY A 185 -8.03 17.35 4.70
C GLY A 185 -7.97 18.04 6.06
N LYS A 186 -7.46 17.35 7.10
CA LYS A 186 -7.22 17.90 8.44
C LYS A 186 -5.80 18.45 8.62
N ILE A 187 -4.83 17.92 7.87
CA ILE A 187 -3.40 18.25 8.01
C ILE A 187 -3.03 19.49 7.17
N THR A 188 -3.44 19.55 5.89
CA THR A 188 -3.05 20.65 4.99
C THR A 188 -3.43 22.06 5.47
N PRO A 189 -4.56 22.31 6.16
CA PRO A 189 -4.89 23.64 6.67
C PRO A 189 -3.95 24.13 7.79
N LEU A 190 -3.16 23.22 8.39
CA LEU A 190 -2.23 23.54 9.46
C LEU A 190 -0.86 23.99 8.96
N LEU A 191 -0.61 23.89 7.64
CA LEU A 191 0.65 24.23 7.02
C LEU A 191 0.85 25.75 6.96
N ALA A 192 2.03 26.20 7.39
CA ALA A 192 2.48 27.58 7.26
C ALA A 192 3.79 27.64 6.49
N GLY A 193 4.02 28.74 5.77
CA GLY A 193 5.29 28.97 5.08
C GLY A 193 6.45 29.14 6.05
N VAL A 194 7.57 28.45 5.80
CA VAL A 194 8.79 28.58 6.61
C VAL A 194 9.59 29.79 6.13
N SER A 195 9.72 30.83 6.95
CA SER A 195 10.47 32.04 6.61
C SER A 195 11.98 31.83 6.81
N GLY A 196 12.73 31.70 5.71
CA GLY A 196 14.19 31.50 5.74
C GLY A 196 14.87 31.29 4.39
N GLN A 197 14.13 31.17 3.28
CA GLN A 197 14.71 31.13 1.92
C GLN A 197 15.22 32.52 1.52
N SER A 198 16.45 32.85 1.92
CA SER A 198 17.16 34.02 1.41
C SER A 198 17.34 33.92 -0.11
N SER A 199 16.77 34.89 -0.81
CA SER A 199 17.01 35.20 -2.21
C SER A 199 18.49 35.55 -2.42
N SER A 200 19.28 34.64 -2.97
CA SER A 200 20.57 34.98 -3.58
C SER A 200 20.34 35.55 -4.99
N GLY A 201 19.97 36.82 -5.05
CA GLY A 201 19.95 37.63 -6.26
C GLY A 201 20.89 38.82 -6.08
N SER A 202 22.10 38.72 -6.61
CA SER A 202 23.06 39.83 -6.70
C SER A 202 22.63 40.81 -7.80
N GLY A 203 22.43 42.08 -7.44
CA GLY A 203 22.25 43.18 -8.39
C GLY A 203 21.84 44.52 -7.76
N SER A 204 22.86 45.29 -7.30
CA SER A 204 23.05 46.78 -7.25
C SER A 204 21.82 47.69 -7.46
N SER A 205 21.54 48.80 -6.75
CA SER A 205 22.33 49.87 -6.11
C SER A 205 21.33 50.65 -5.22
N GLY A 206 21.56 50.90 -3.93
CA GLY A 206 22.22 52.11 -3.44
C GLY A 206 21.20 53.13 -2.91
N ASP A 207 21.09 53.28 -1.58
CA ASP A 207 21.19 54.57 -0.88
C ASP A 207 21.22 54.34 0.64
N THR A 208 22.06 55.12 1.31
CA THR A 208 22.44 55.05 2.72
C THR A 208 21.83 56.22 3.49
N GLY A 209 21.28 55.98 4.67
CA GLY A 209 20.93 57.07 5.59
C GLY A 209 20.54 56.58 6.98
N GLY A 210 21.49 56.61 7.92
CA GLY A 210 21.25 56.36 9.33
C GLY A 210 20.61 57.55 10.06
N GLY A 211 19.98 57.27 11.19
CA GLY A 211 19.48 58.27 12.13
C GLY A 211 19.04 57.63 13.45
N THR A 212 19.79 57.93 14.52
CA THR A 212 19.57 57.52 15.91
C THR A 212 18.41 58.28 16.60
N ALA A 213 17.53 57.53 17.27
CA ALA A 213 16.72 57.78 18.51
C ALA A 213 16.22 59.20 18.86
N PRO A 214 14.95 59.38 19.33
CA PRO A 214 14.66 59.03 20.73
C PRO A 214 13.25 58.48 21.02
N SER A 215 13.16 57.84 22.19
CA SER A 215 11.92 57.50 22.90
C SER A 215 10.99 58.70 23.02
N THR A 216 9.78 58.58 22.49
CA THR A 216 8.61 59.32 22.96
C THR A 216 7.66 58.32 23.59
N GLY A 217 7.45 58.45 24.90
CA GLY A 217 6.29 57.84 25.53
C GLY A 217 5.05 58.35 24.80
N ASN A 218 4.24 57.42 24.29
CA ASN A 218 2.90 57.71 23.83
C ASN A 218 1.95 56.86 24.70
N PRO A 219 0.78 57.41 25.08
CA PRO A 219 -0.06 56.88 26.14
C PRO A 219 -0.61 55.52 25.73
N SER A 220 -1.05 54.74 26.71
CA SER A 220 -2.03 53.69 26.47
C SER A 220 -3.19 54.31 25.68
N ALA A 221 -3.20 54.09 24.37
CA ALA A 221 -4.41 54.23 23.58
C ALA A 221 -5.37 53.23 24.22
N THR A 222 -6.39 53.75 24.90
CA THR A 222 -7.50 52.93 25.34
C THR A 222 -8.15 52.44 24.06
N ASP A 223 -8.04 51.14 23.81
CA ASP A 223 -8.77 50.52 22.73
C ASP A 223 -10.27 50.70 23.03
N THR A 224 -10.94 51.45 22.17
CA THR A 224 -12.39 51.71 22.25
C THR A 224 -13.17 50.93 21.20
N THR A 225 -12.50 50.09 20.42
CA THR A 225 -13.13 49.37 19.32
C THR A 225 -13.78 48.11 19.87
N ALA A 226 -15.10 47.99 19.73
CA ALA A 226 -15.78 46.77 20.15
C ALA A 226 -15.48 45.62 19.16
N PRO A 227 -15.22 44.40 19.65
CA PRO A 227 -15.07 43.23 18.79
C PRO A 227 -16.38 42.94 18.03
N ILE A 228 -16.28 42.54 16.76
CA ILE A 228 -17.42 42.17 15.90
C ILE A 228 -17.32 40.72 15.43
N VAL A 229 -18.46 40.12 15.06
CA VAL A 229 -18.51 38.80 14.41
C VAL A 229 -18.27 38.96 12.91
N GLN A 230 -17.22 38.32 12.38
CA GLN A 230 -16.83 38.35 10.97
C GLN A 230 -17.54 37.29 10.13
N TRP A 231 -17.61 36.05 10.62
CA TRP A 231 -18.31 34.95 9.95
C TRP A 231 -18.74 33.88 10.92
N VAL A 232 -19.68 33.05 10.47
CA VAL A 232 -20.19 31.87 11.18
C VAL A 232 -20.07 30.65 10.27
N ALA A 233 -19.66 29.53 10.84
CA ALA A 233 -19.62 28.24 10.15
C ALA A 233 -20.20 27.13 11.03
N THR A 234 -20.75 26.10 10.39
CA THR A 234 -21.30 24.90 11.03
C THR A 234 -20.47 23.67 10.65
N ASN A 235 -20.26 22.78 11.62
CA ASN A 235 -19.72 21.44 11.37
C ASN A 235 -20.34 20.41 12.33
N GLY A 236 -20.16 19.13 12.04
CA GLY A 236 -20.71 18.01 12.80
C GLY A 236 -20.85 16.76 11.93
N PRO A 237 -21.24 15.62 12.53
CA PRO A 237 -21.59 14.42 11.77
C PRO A 237 -22.69 14.73 10.74
N GLY A 238 -22.50 14.30 9.49
CA GLY A 238 -23.46 14.56 8.41
C GLY A 238 -23.40 15.97 7.80
N ILE A 239 -22.46 16.83 8.22
CA ILE A 239 -22.29 18.20 7.71
C ILE A 239 -20.97 18.32 6.94
N THR A 240 -21.03 18.67 5.66
CA THR A 240 -19.88 18.94 4.79
C THR A 240 -19.93 20.38 4.28
N ASN A 241 -18.88 21.17 4.53
CA ASN A 241 -18.83 22.61 4.17
C ASN A 241 -20.08 23.39 4.62
N GLY A 242 -20.50 23.14 5.86
CA GLY A 242 -21.69 23.75 6.47
C GLY A 242 -23.04 23.31 5.87
N SER A 243 -23.03 22.35 4.95
CA SER A 243 -24.23 21.84 4.30
C SER A 243 -24.51 20.39 4.69
N GLY A 244 -25.78 20.05 4.87
CA GLY A 244 -26.19 18.71 5.29
C GLY A 244 -27.60 18.68 5.85
N THR A 245 -28.05 17.50 6.24
CA THR A 245 -29.30 17.28 6.97
C THR A 245 -28.96 16.63 8.30
N VAL A 246 -29.44 17.21 9.39
CA VAL A 246 -29.29 16.67 10.75
C VAL A 246 -30.65 16.39 11.38
N GLY A 247 -30.71 15.34 12.21
CA GLY A 247 -31.92 14.87 12.86
C GLY A 247 -31.83 14.88 14.38
N VAL A 248 -32.86 14.33 15.04
CA VAL A 248 -32.95 14.31 16.51
C VAL A 248 -31.74 13.60 17.13
N GLY A 249 -31.09 14.26 18.09
CA GLY A 249 -29.93 13.73 18.82
C GLY A 249 -28.58 14.15 18.26
N ASP A 250 -28.53 14.63 17.01
CA ASP A 250 -27.31 15.13 16.39
C ASP A 250 -26.81 16.39 17.09
N THR A 251 -25.49 16.60 17.05
CA THR A 251 -24.84 17.79 17.60
C THR A 251 -24.19 18.58 16.47
N VAL A 252 -24.62 19.83 16.32
CA VAL A 252 -24.08 20.82 15.39
C VAL A 252 -23.17 21.77 16.16
N ARG A 253 -21.93 21.90 15.73
CA ARG A 253 -20.97 22.87 16.28
C ARG A 253 -21.00 24.13 15.42
N LEU A 254 -21.41 25.25 16.01
CA LEU A 254 -21.34 26.58 15.42
C LEU A 254 -20.03 27.24 15.84
N THR A 255 -19.29 27.77 14.86
CA THR A 255 -18.03 28.48 15.06
C THR A 255 -18.23 29.94 14.66
N LEU A 256 -17.98 30.87 15.58
CA LEU A 256 -17.88 32.30 15.27
C LEU A 256 -16.44 32.71 15.14
N LYS A 257 -16.13 33.49 14.10
CA LYS A 257 -14.89 34.26 14.00
C LYS A 257 -15.14 35.70 14.42
N MET A 258 -14.37 36.16 15.40
CA MET A 258 -14.36 37.53 15.89
C MET A 258 -13.30 38.36 15.15
N SER A 259 -13.42 39.69 15.16
CA SER A 259 -12.43 40.61 14.60
C SER A 259 -11.09 40.61 15.34
N GLU A 260 -11.09 40.16 16.59
CA GLU A 260 -9.95 40.12 17.49
C GLU A 260 -10.20 39.11 18.62
N ALA A 261 -9.19 38.91 19.47
CA ALA A 261 -9.28 37.97 20.58
C ALA A 261 -10.22 38.47 21.68
N VAL A 262 -11.09 37.59 22.19
CA VAL A 262 -12.08 37.90 23.22
C VAL A 262 -12.00 36.94 24.40
N ASN A 263 -12.31 37.44 25.59
CA ASN A 263 -12.40 36.69 26.84
C ASN A 263 -13.87 36.43 27.19
N VAL A 264 -14.16 35.21 27.64
CA VAL A 264 -15.50 34.78 28.02
C VAL A 264 -15.57 34.57 29.52
N THR A 265 -16.41 35.37 30.20
CA THR A 265 -16.66 35.30 31.65
C THR A 265 -18.10 34.90 31.98
N GLY A 266 -19.01 34.97 31.01
CA GLY A 266 -20.41 34.57 31.13
C GLY A 266 -20.73 33.21 30.51
N THR A 267 -22.02 32.93 30.34
CA THR A 267 -22.54 31.74 29.64
C THR A 267 -23.24 32.15 28.34
N PRO A 268 -22.49 32.56 27.30
CA PRO A 268 -23.09 33.05 26.08
C PRO A 268 -23.82 31.92 25.33
N THR A 269 -24.88 32.29 24.61
CA THR A 269 -25.67 31.36 23.79
C THR A 269 -26.04 31.98 22.45
N LEU A 270 -26.40 31.13 21.49
CA LEU A 270 -27.01 31.54 20.23
C LEU A 270 -28.43 30.98 20.16
N SER A 271 -29.41 31.83 19.90
CA SER A 271 -30.77 31.38 19.56
C SER A 271 -30.81 31.01 18.08
N LEU A 272 -31.53 29.95 17.72
CA LEU A 272 -31.63 29.44 16.35
C LEU A 272 -33.06 29.60 15.80
N ASN A 273 -33.21 29.56 14.48
CA ASN A 273 -34.51 29.77 13.80
C ASN A 273 -35.45 28.55 13.83
N ASP A 274 -34.98 27.41 14.33
CA ASP A 274 -35.78 26.22 14.63
C ASP A 274 -36.24 26.16 16.10
N ASN A 275 -36.07 27.26 16.85
CA ASN A 275 -36.26 27.37 18.30
C ASN A 275 -35.21 26.60 19.14
N GLY A 276 -34.11 26.17 18.52
CA GLY A 276 -32.94 25.63 19.20
C GLY A 276 -32.10 26.68 19.93
N THR A 277 -31.18 26.20 20.77
CA THR A 277 -30.19 27.03 21.46
C THR A 277 -28.82 26.37 21.40
N ALA A 278 -27.84 27.07 20.83
CA ALA A 278 -26.44 26.66 20.87
C ALA A 278 -25.76 27.22 22.13
N LYS A 279 -25.00 26.39 22.84
CA LYS A 279 -24.33 26.76 24.09
C LYS A 279 -22.83 26.85 23.89
N TYR A 280 -22.20 27.85 24.49
CA TYR A 280 -20.74 28.02 24.44
C TYR A 280 -19.98 26.80 24.96
N VAL A 281 -18.89 26.45 24.28
CA VAL A 281 -18.04 25.29 24.57
C VAL A 281 -16.58 25.70 24.82
N SER A 282 -16.00 26.51 23.94
CA SER A 282 -14.57 26.84 23.98
C SER A 282 -14.21 28.08 23.14
N GLY A 283 -12.98 28.59 23.32
CA GLY A 283 -12.42 29.68 22.51
C GLY A 283 -12.04 30.97 23.25
N SER A 284 -12.19 31.02 24.58
CA SER A 284 -11.80 32.21 25.37
C SER A 284 -10.31 32.51 25.22
N GLY A 285 -9.96 33.79 25.11
CA GLY A 285 -8.61 34.27 24.85
C GLY A 285 -8.21 34.20 23.36
N THR A 286 -9.12 33.83 22.47
CA THR A 286 -8.89 33.73 21.02
C THR A 286 -9.93 34.52 20.24
N ASP A 287 -9.74 34.64 18.93
CA ASP A 287 -10.68 35.27 18.01
C ASP A 287 -11.68 34.25 17.41
N VAL A 288 -11.75 33.03 17.93
CA VAL A 288 -12.67 31.97 17.48
C VAL A 288 -13.42 31.39 18.66
N LEU A 289 -14.75 31.48 18.63
CA LEU A 289 -15.62 30.91 19.67
C LEU A 289 -16.44 29.74 19.12
N GLN A 290 -16.62 28.71 19.94
CA GLN A 290 -17.31 27.48 19.57
C GLN A 290 -18.54 27.25 20.44
N PHE A 291 -19.66 26.87 19.81
CA PHE A 291 -20.96 26.63 20.43
C PHE A 291 -21.54 25.29 19.95
N ASP A 292 -22.12 24.51 20.85
CA ASP A 292 -22.81 23.25 20.51
C ASP A 292 -24.33 23.41 20.57
N TYR A 293 -24.99 22.98 19.50
CA TYR A 293 -26.43 22.83 19.39
C TYR A 293 -26.78 21.34 19.29
N LYS A 294 -27.54 20.83 20.26
CA LYS A 294 -28.06 19.46 20.23
C LYS A 294 -29.52 19.47 19.75
N VAL A 295 -29.77 18.81 18.63
CA VAL A 295 -31.09 18.79 17.98
C VAL A 295 -32.08 17.97 18.83
N ALA A 296 -33.22 18.58 19.14
CA ALA A 296 -34.33 18.01 19.88
C ALA A 296 -35.55 17.81 18.97
N ALA A 297 -36.43 16.89 19.33
CA ALA A 297 -37.64 16.62 18.56
C ALA A 297 -38.50 17.89 18.37
N GLY A 298 -39.00 18.08 17.15
CA GLY A 298 -39.84 19.23 16.78
C GLY A 298 -39.08 20.45 16.28
N GLN A 299 -37.74 20.49 16.42
CA GLN A 299 -36.90 21.53 15.81
C GLN A 299 -36.75 21.22 14.32
N ASN A 300 -37.26 22.10 13.46
CA ASN A 300 -37.22 21.91 12.02
C ASN A 300 -36.95 23.23 11.32
N THR A 301 -36.01 23.23 10.38
CA THR A 301 -35.77 24.35 9.48
C THR A 301 -35.15 23.86 8.18
N ALA A 302 -35.52 24.52 7.08
CA ALA A 302 -34.92 24.25 5.77
C ALA A 302 -33.47 24.76 5.68
N ASP A 303 -33.10 25.71 6.54
CA ASP A 303 -31.74 26.23 6.64
C ASP A 303 -31.51 26.83 8.04
N LEU A 304 -30.54 26.31 8.78
CA LEU A 304 -30.29 26.67 10.16
C LEU A 304 -29.58 28.02 10.25
N ALA A 305 -30.29 29.00 10.79
CA ALA A 305 -29.80 30.36 10.99
C ALA A 305 -29.74 30.71 12.48
N ILE A 306 -28.82 31.60 12.84
CA ILE A 306 -28.83 32.28 14.13
C ILE A 306 -29.97 33.30 14.11
N SER A 307 -30.89 33.18 15.06
CA SER A 307 -31.98 34.14 15.28
C SER A 307 -31.66 35.18 16.36
N GLY A 308 -30.62 34.94 17.18
CA GLY A 308 -30.19 35.89 18.20
C GLY A 308 -28.81 35.60 18.79
N TYR A 309 -28.04 36.66 19.01
CA TYR A 309 -26.72 36.62 19.65
C TYR A 309 -26.84 37.01 21.13
N ASN A 310 -26.74 36.04 22.03
CA ASN A 310 -26.74 36.29 23.48
C ASN A 310 -25.31 36.20 24.02
N LEU A 311 -24.47 37.19 23.67
CA LEU A 311 -23.02 37.19 23.92
C LEU A 311 -22.62 37.96 25.20
N SER A 312 -23.52 38.05 26.19
CA SER A 312 -23.22 38.72 27.46
C SER A 312 -22.04 38.07 28.18
N GLY A 313 -21.10 38.89 28.66
CA GLY A 313 -19.89 38.42 29.33
C GLY A 313 -18.75 38.06 28.38
N ILE A 314 -18.84 38.42 27.09
CA ILE A 314 -17.73 38.37 26.14
C ILE A 314 -17.19 39.80 25.94
N THR A 315 -15.91 40.01 26.25
CA THR A 315 -15.23 41.29 26.08
C THR A 315 -13.83 41.08 25.49
N ASP A 316 -13.27 42.08 24.82
CA ASP A 316 -11.85 42.09 24.46
C ASP A 316 -10.94 42.26 25.71
N THR A 317 -9.64 42.49 25.48
CA THR A 317 -8.67 42.75 26.55
C THR A 317 -8.80 44.13 27.19
N ALA A 318 -9.39 45.11 26.50
CA ALA A 318 -9.65 46.45 27.01
C ALA A 318 -11.00 46.58 27.74
N GLY A 319 -11.84 45.53 27.69
CA GLY A 319 -13.14 45.46 28.34
C GLY A 319 -14.31 45.89 27.45
N ASN A 320 -14.11 46.10 26.15
CA ASN A 320 -15.21 46.43 25.24
C ASN A 320 -16.07 45.19 24.99
N ALA A 321 -17.39 45.33 25.11
CA ALA A 321 -18.34 44.24 24.83
C ALA A 321 -18.49 44.01 23.32
N VAL A 322 -18.77 42.76 22.93
CA VAL A 322 -19.01 42.41 21.51
C VAL A 322 -20.16 43.22 20.93
N ASN A 323 -19.92 43.86 19.78
CA ASN A 323 -20.95 44.51 18.99
C ASN A 323 -21.54 43.50 17.99
N THR A 324 -22.81 43.13 18.21
CA THR A 324 -23.55 42.18 17.37
C THR A 324 -24.33 42.87 16.25
N SER A 325 -24.27 44.19 16.14
CA SER A 325 -24.94 44.93 15.07
C SER A 325 -24.35 44.55 13.71
N GLY A 326 -25.18 44.00 12.82
CA GLY A 326 -24.75 43.54 11.50
C GLY A 326 -23.99 42.21 11.49
N ALA A 327 -23.93 41.49 12.62
CA ALA A 327 -23.32 40.17 12.67
C ALA A 327 -24.03 39.19 11.69
N PRO A 328 -23.28 38.38 10.92
CA PRO A 328 -23.88 37.44 9.97
C PRO A 328 -24.82 36.46 10.67
N LEU A 329 -26.07 36.33 10.23
CA LEU A 329 -27.03 35.40 10.85
C LEU A 329 -26.99 34.00 10.23
N GLN A 330 -26.49 33.89 9.01
CA GLN A 330 -26.43 32.64 8.27
C GLN A 330 -25.02 32.07 8.26
N PRO A 331 -24.81 30.86 8.79
CA PRO A 331 -23.60 30.09 8.53
C PRO A 331 -23.43 29.84 7.02
N ALA A 332 -22.20 29.65 6.56
CA ALA A 332 -21.95 29.24 5.18
C ALA A 332 -22.54 27.83 4.91
N GLY A 333 -23.15 27.64 3.74
CA GLY A 333 -23.80 26.37 3.35
C GLY A 333 -25.33 26.39 3.55
N THR A 334 -25.97 25.23 3.36
CA THR A 334 -27.39 25.03 3.68
C THR A 334 -27.54 23.86 4.63
N LEU A 335 -27.90 24.15 5.89
CA LEU A 335 -28.02 23.13 6.93
C LEU A 335 -29.49 22.89 7.26
N VAL A 336 -30.03 21.78 6.76
CA VAL A 336 -31.40 21.35 7.04
C VAL A 336 -31.43 20.70 8.42
N VAL A 337 -32.36 21.13 9.28
CA VAL A 337 -32.74 20.37 10.48
C VAL A 337 -34.08 19.71 10.19
N ASP A 338 -34.10 18.39 10.12
CA ASP A 338 -35.30 17.61 9.90
C ASP A 338 -35.46 16.58 11.02
N THR A 339 -36.42 16.84 11.90
CA THR A 339 -36.73 15.96 13.04
C THR A 339 -37.98 15.13 12.82
N LYS A 340 -38.49 15.09 11.57
CA LYS A 340 -39.59 14.19 11.21
C LYS A 340 -39.10 12.75 11.23
N ALA A 341 -39.93 11.84 11.73
CA ALA A 341 -39.68 10.42 11.61
C ALA A 341 -39.61 10.04 10.12
N VAL A 342 -38.60 9.25 9.74
CA VAL A 342 -38.43 8.74 8.38
C VAL A 342 -39.67 7.90 8.05
N THR A 343 -40.51 8.38 7.14
CA THR A 343 -41.66 7.61 6.62
C THR A 343 -41.18 6.74 5.47
N ASP A 344 -40.27 5.81 5.76
CA ASP A 344 -39.97 4.72 4.83
C ASP A 344 -40.73 3.47 5.28
N THR A 345 -41.54 2.95 4.37
CA THR A 345 -42.38 1.76 4.59
C THR A 345 -42.02 0.63 3.63
N THR A 346 -40.99 0.85 2.81
CA THR A 346 -40.55 -0.14 1.83
C THR A 346 -39.59 -1.09 2.50
N ALA A 347 -39.91 -2.38 2.50
CA ALA A 347 -39.00 -3.38 3.02
C ALA A 347 -37.85 -3.64 2.04
N PRO A 348 -36.61 -3.83 2.55
CA PRO A 348 -35.49 -4.21 1.70
C PRO A 348 -35.72 -5.61 1.07
N ILE A 349 -35.28 -5.82 -0.16
CA ILE A 349 -35.37 -7.07 -0.93
C ILE A 349 -34.00 -7.53 -1.43
N VAL A 350 -33.83 -8.84 -1.62
CA VAL A 350 -32.63 -9.41 -2.24
C VAL A 350 -32.75 -9.31 -3.77
N GLN A 351 -31.85 -8.58 -4.42
CA GLN A 351 -31.81 -8.38 -5.87
C GLN A 351 -31.10 -9.51 -6.61
N TRP A 352 -29.94 -9.93 -6.12
CA TRP A 352 -29.17 -11.03 -6.70
C TRP A 352 -28.25 -11.66 -5.67
N VAL A 353 -27.80 -12.87 -6.00
CA VAL A 353 -26.80 -13.62 -5.25
C VAL A 353 -25.66 -13.99 -6.18
N SER A 354 -24.42 -13.91 -5.68
CA SER A 354 -23.24 -14.42 -6.38
C SER A 354 -22.34 -15.21 -5.45
N THR A 355 -21.51 -16.06 -6.04
CA THR A 355 -20.52 -16.89 -5.33
C THR A 355 -19.12 -16.55 -5.80
N ASN A 356 -18.17 -16.54 -4.87
CA ASN A 356 -16.74 -16.49 -5.17
C ASN A 356 -15.94 -17.34 -4.18
N GLY A 357 -14.70 -17.64 -4.53
CA GLY A 357 -13.79 -18.45 -3.74
C GLY A 357 -12.72 -19.10 -4.60
N PRO A 358 -11.72 -19.76 -3.99
CA PRO A 358 -10.75 -20.57 -4.72
C PRO A 358 -11.46 -21.59 -5.63
N GLY A 359 -11.01 -21.72 -6.88
CA GLY A 359 -11.61 -22.65 -7.84
C GLY A 359 -12.94 -22.17 -8.47
N ILE A 360 -13.41 -20.96 -8.13
CA ILE A 360 -14.65 -20.39 -8.67
C ILE A 360 -14.32 -19.20 -9.59
N THR A 361 -14.76 -19.27 -10.84
CA THR A 361 -14.64 -18.20 -11.83
C THR A 361 -16.02 -17.82 -12.35
N ASN A 362 -16.42 -16.55 -12.21
CA ASN A 362 -17.76 -16.07 -12.57
C ASN A 362 -18.89 -16.94 -11.99
N GLY A 363 -18.77 -17.29 -10.70
CA GLY A 363 -19.72 -18.13 -9.98
C GLY A 363 -19.74 -19.60 -10.41
N SER A 364 -18.90 -20.01 -11.36
CA SER A 364 -18.82 -21.39 -11.85
C SER A 364 -17.54 -22.08 -11.39
N GLY A 365 -17.63 -23.36 -11.06
CA GLY A 365 -16.48 -24.15 -10.62
C GLY A 365 -16.88 -25.43 -9.92
N THR A 366 -15.87 -26.16 -9.44
CA THR A 366 -16.06 -27.33 -8.58
C THR A 366 -15.29 -27.09 -7.29
N VAL A 367 -15.97 -27.25 -6.16
CA VAL A 367 -15.39 -27.12 -4.82
C VAL A 367 -15.56 -28.42 -4.04
N GLY A 368 -14.55 -28.73 -3.21
CA GLY A 368 -14.46 -29.95 -2.44
C GLY A 368 -14.42 -29.70 -0.93
N VAL A 369 -14.18 -30.77 -0.16
CA VAL A 369 -14.13 -30.71 1.30
C VAL A 369 -13.08 -29.71 1.78
N GLY A 370 -13.46 -28.82 2.69
CA GLY A 370 -12.57 -27.83 3.29
C GLY A 370 -12.50 -26.50 2.55
N ASP A 371 -12.99 -26.43 1.32
CA ASP A 371 -13.10 -25.17 0.57
C ASP A 371 -14.10 -24.23 1.22
N THR A 372 -13.87 -22.93 1.04
CA THR A 372 -14.76 -21.87 1.52
C THR A 372 -15.33 -21.13 0.31
N VAL A 373 -16.66 -21.13 0.23
CA VAL A 373 -17.44 -20.39 -0.76
C VAL A 373 -18.02 -19.17 -0.07
N ARG A 374 -17.73 -17.97 -0.60
CA ARG A 374 -18.34 -16.71 -0.17
C ARG A 374 -19.56 -16.45 -1.01
N LEU A 375 -20.74 -16.44 -0.38
CA LEU A 375 -22.00 -16.01 -0.97
C LEU A 375 -22.19 -14.51 -0.70
N THR A 376 -22.48 -13.74 -1.75
CA THR A 376 -22.76 -12.30 -1.68
C THR A 376 -24.22 -12.06 -2.01
N LEU A 377 -24.96 -11.43 -1.11
CA LEU A 377 -26.33 -10.96 -1.33
C LEU A 377 -26.29 -9.47 -1.63
N LYS A 378 -26.89 -9.05 -2.75
CA LYS A 378 -27.16 -7.65 -3.03
C LYS A 378 -28.59 -7.30 -2.63
N MET A 379 -28.74 -6.31 -1.78
CA MET A 379 -30.01 -5.70 -1.40
C MET A 379 -30.34 -4.52 -2.30
N ASN A 380 -31.61 -4.10 -2.34
CA ASN A 380 -32.02 -2.86 -3.04
C ASN A 380 -31.60 -1.57 -2.31
N GLU A 381 -31.23 -1.68 -1.04
CA GLU A 381 -30.88 -0.56 -0.18
C GLU A 381 -29.99 -1.02 0.98
N ALA A 382 -29.44 -0.06 1.71
CA ALA A 382 -28.56 -0.35 2.84
C ALA A 382 -29.32 -0.94 4.03
N VAL A 383 -28.75 -1.96 4.66
CA VAL A 383 -29.36 -2.65 5.79
C VAL A 383 -28.39 -2.80 6.96
N ASN A 384 -28.93 -2.74 8.18
CA ASN A 384 -28.21 -2.99 9.43
C ASN A 384 -28.44 -4.41 9.92
N VAL A 385 -27.38 -5.06 10.40
CA VAL A 385 -27.40 -6.43 10.91
C VAL A 385 -27.19 -6.42 12.42
N THR A 386 -28.20 -6.89 13.17
CA THR A 386 -28.18 -7.01 14.64
C THR A 386 -28.29 -8.46 15.12
N GLY A 387 -28.67 -9.38 14.23
CA GLY A 387 -28.79 -10.82 14.50
C GLY A 387 -27.63 -11.65 13.95
N THR A 388 -27.84 -12.96 13.89
CA THR A 388 -26.90 -13.93 13.30
C THR A 388 -27.53 -14.59 12.06
N PRO A 389 -27.64 -13.88 10.94
CA PRO A 389 -28.33 -14.41 9.76
C PRO A 389 -27.54 -15.55 9.12
N THR A 390 -28.27 -16.48 8.50
CA THR A 390 -27.71 -17.66 7.83
C THR A 390 -28.45 -17.97 6.53
N LEU A 391 -27.77 -18.66 5.61
CA LEU A 391 -28.38 -19.23 4.40
C LEU A 391 -28.29 -20.75 4.46
N SER A 392 -29.41 -21.43 4.29
CA SER A 392 -29.43 -22.89 4.10
C SER A 392 -29.20 -23.20 2.64
N LEU A 393 -28.42 -24.25 2.35
CA LEU A 393 -28.04 -24.65 0.99
C LEU A 393 -28.67 -25.98 0.60
N ASN A 394 -28.76 -26.27 -0.70
CA ASN A 394 -29.40 -27.48 -1.23
C ASN A 394 -28.56 -28.77 -1.08
N ASP A 395 -27.31 -28.67 -0.63
CA ASP A 395 -26.45 -29.78 -0.23
C ASP A 395 -26.49 -30.04 1.29
N ASN A 396 -27.40 -29.37 2.01
CA ASN A 396 -27.51 -29.33 3.48
C ASN A 396 -26.41 -28.52 4.19
N GLY A 397 -25.64 -27.72 3.45
CA GLY A 397 -24.72 -26.73 3.99
C GLY A 397 -25.43 -25.52 4.61
N ILE A 398 -24.70 -24.81 5.47
CA ILE A 398 -25.14 -23.53 6.05
C ILE A 398 -24.05 -22.49 5.80
N ALA A 399 -24.40 -21.41 5.12
CA ALA A 399 -23.56 -20.21 5.00
C ALA A 399 -23.84 -19.26 6.17
N LYS A 400 -22.79 -18.74 6.80
CA LYS A 400 -22.87 -17.86 7.97
C LYS A 400 -22.47 -16.44 7.61
N TYR A 401 -23.19 -15.46 8.15
CA TYR A 401 -22.87 -14.05 7.96
C TYR A 401 -21.44 -13.69 8.40
N VAL A 402 -20.78 -12.83 7.62
CA VAL A 402 -19.40 -12.38 7.84
C VAL A 402 -19.29 -10.86 7.91
N SER A 403 -19.91 -10.13 6.97
CA SER A 403 -19.77 -8.67 6.87
C SER A 403 -20.86 -8.03 6.00
N GLY A 404 -20.94 -6.69 6.03
CA GLY A 404 -21.85 -5.89 5.18
C GLY A 404 -22.90 -5.06 5.92
N SER A 405 -22.88 -4.98 7.25
CA SER A 405 -23.83 -4.14 7.99
C SER A 405 -23.62 -2.66 7.65
N GLY A 406 -24.72 -1.93 7.47
CA GLY A 406 -24.72 -0.53 7.03
C GLY A 406 -24.56 -0.34 5.52
N THR A 407 -24.51 -1.43 4.74
CA THR A 407 -24.41 -1.40 3.27
C THR A 407 -25.53 -2.19 2.62
N ASP A 408 -25.63 -2.12 1.30
CA ASP A 408 -26.57 -2.89 0.48
C ASP A 408 -25.99 -4.23 0.00
N VAL A 409 -24.84 -4.66 0.55
CA VAL A 409 -24.17 -5.90 0.18
C VAL A 409 -23.80 -6.70 1.43
N LEU A 410 -24.39 -7.88 1.60
CA LEU A 410 -24.12 -8.78 2.71
C LEU A 410 -23.29 -9.99 2.25
N GLN A 411 -22.34 -10.41 3.08
CA GLN A 411 -21.42 -11.49 2.78
C GLN A 411 -21.60 -12.65 3.77
N PHE A 412 -21.64 -13.88 3.23
CA PHE A 412 -21.81 -15.12 3.98
C PHE A 412 -20.75 -16.14 3.56
N ASP A 413 -20.14 -16.84 4.51
CA ASP A 413 -19.20 -17.92 4.24
C ASP A 413 -19.84 -19.29 4.44
N TYR A 414 -19.68 -20.14 3.44
CA TYR A 414 -20.00 -21.55 3.46
C TYR A 414 -18.71 -22.37 3.40
N LYS A 415 -18.44 -23.16 4.44
CA LYS A 415 -17.33 -24.11 4.46
C LYS A 415 -17.83 -25.52 4.13
N VAL A 416 -17.32 -26.10 3.05
CA VAL A 416 -17.75 -27.41 2.56
C VAL A 416 -17.26 -28.51 3.51
N ALA A 417 -18.18 -29.37 3.93
CA ALA A 417 -17.99 -30.51 4.81
C ALA A 417 -18.20 -31.82 4.04
N ALA A 418 -17.60 -32.90 4.53
CA ALA A 418 -17.74 -34.22 3.93
C ALA A 418 -19.22 -34.64 3.79
N GLY A 419 -19.59 -35.18 2.64
CA GLY A 419 -20.95 -35.65 2.35
C GLY A 419 -21.86 -34.61 1.71
N GLN A 420 -21.48 -33.34 1.68
CA GLN A 420 -22.21 -32.30 0.95
C GLN A 420 -21.94 -32.43 -0.55
N ASN A 421 -23.00 -32.58 -1.35
CA ASN A 421 -22.86 -32.78 -2.78
C ASN A 421 -24.05 -32.16 -3.50
N THR A 422 -23.79 -31.37 -4.54
CA THR A 422 -24.81 -30.87 -5.44
C THR A 422 -24.20 -30.58 -6.82
N ALA A 423 -24.98 -30.83 -7.87
CA ALA A 423 -24.59 -30.49 -9.23
C ALA A 423 -24.62 -28.97 -9.48
N ASP A 424 -25.37 -28.22 -8.67
CA ASP A 424 -25.39 -26.76 -8.68
C ASP A 424 -25.82 -26.24 -7.31
N LEU A 425 -24.99 -25.39 -6.70
CA LEU A 425 -25.21 -24.88 -5.34
C LEU A 425 -26.26 -23.78 -5.33
N ALA A 426 -27.34 -24.04 -4.60
CA ALA A 426 -28.47 -23.12 -4.46
C ALA A 426 -28.78 -22.83 -3.00
N ILE A 427 -29.33 -21.64 -2.75
CA ILE A 427 -29.91 -21.28 -1.46
C ILE A 427 -31.28 -21.96 -1.34
N SER A 428 -31.40 -22.89 -0.40
CA SER A 428 -32.65 -23.57 -0.05
C SER A 428 -33.48 -22.81 0.99
N GLY A 429 -32.88 -21.88 1.74
CA GLY A 429 -33.59 -21.07 2.72
C GLY A 429 -32.85 -19.82 3.18
N TYR A 430 -33.60 -18.74 3.39
CA TYR A 430 -33.13 -17.47 3.93
C TYR A 430 -33.51 -17.34 5.40
N ASN A 431 -32.53 -17.25 6.29
CA ASN A 431 -32.73 -16.83 7.68
C ASN A 431 -32.08 -15.45 7.87
N LEU A 432 -32.81 -14.41 7.51
CA LEU A 432 -32.34 -13.01 7.58
C LEU A 432 -32.90 -12.25 8.80
N SER A 433 -33.25 -12.98 9.87
CA SER A 433 -33.72 -12.35 11.11
C SER A 433 -32.66 -11.42 11.71
N GLY A 434 -33.09 -10.22 12.13
CA GLY A 434 -32.20 -9.19 12.65
C GLY A 434 -31.54 -8.32 11.57
N ILE A 435 -32.00 -8.41 10.32
CA ILE A 435 -31.63 -7.50 9.23
C ILE A 435 -32.80 -6.56 8.95
N ALA A 436 -32.56 -5.25 9.04
CA ALA A 436 -33.54 -4.21 8.75
C ALA A 436 -32.88 -2.97 8.13
N ASP A 437 -33.64 -2.15 7.41
CA ASP A 437 -33.17 -0.85 6.93
C ASP A 437 -33.04 0.18 8.07
N GLN A 438 -32.71 1.43 7.72
CA GLN A 438 -32.58 2.52 8.68
C GLN A 438 -33.91 2.93 9.35
N ALA A 439 -35.04 2.69 8.68
CA ALA A 439 -36.37 2.94 9.19
C ALA A 439 -36.93 1.78 10.05
N GLY A 440 -36.22 0.65 10.09
CA GLY A 440 -36.57 -0.55 10.84
C GLY A 440 -37.43 -1.55 10.06
N ASN A 441 -37.60 -1.40 8.74
CA ASN A 441 -38.32 -2.39 7.94
C ASN A 441 -37.47 -3.65 7.78
N ALA A 442 -38.02 -4.81 8.14
CA ALA A 442 -37.34 -6.10 8.01
C ALA A 442 -37.26 -6.55 6.55
N VAL A 443 -36.22 -7.31 6.20
CA VAL A 443 -36.03 -7.83 4.83
C VAL A 443 -37.21 -8.68 4.38
N ASN A 444 -37.76 -8.33 3.21
CA ASN A 444 -38.74 -9.14 2.51
C ASN A 444 -38.04 -10.17 1.61
N ILE A 445 -38.15 -11.43 1.99
CA ILE A 445 -37.56 -12.57 1.26
C ILE A 445 -38.49 -13.16 0.19
N ALA A 446 -39.70 -12.62 0.02
CA ALA A 446 -40.62 -13.11 -1.00
C ALA A 446 -40.03 -12.89 -2.40
N GLY A 447 -39.81 -13.98 -3.13
CA GLY A 447 -39.22 -13.94 -4.48
C GLY A 447 -37.72 -13.71 -4.51
N ALA A 448 -37.03 -13.79 -3.37
CA ALA A 448 -35.56 -13.69 -3.34
C ALA A 448 -34.92 -14.77 -4.23
N PRO A 449 -33.94 -14.41 -5.07
CA PRO A 449 -33.30 -15.34 -6.01
C PRO A 449 -32.57 -16.45 -5.24
N GLN A 450 -32.79 -17.71 -5.60
CA GLN A 450 -32.18 -18.86 -4.90
C GLN A 450 -30.90 -19.37 -5.58
N GLN A 451 -30.73 -19.04 -6.86
CA GLN A 451 -29.60 -19.52 -7.67
C GLN A 451 -28.59 -18.39 -7.84
N PRO A 452 -27.35 -18.54 -7.31
CA PRO A 452 -26.24 -17.69 -7.70
C PRO A 452 -26.01 -17.76 -9.21
N ALA A 453 -25.42 -16.72 -9.80
CA ALA A 453 -25.00 -16.78 -11.19
C ALA A 453 -23.91 -17.85 -11.42
N GLY A 454 -23.97 -18.56 -12.55
CA GLY A 454 -23.02 -19.64 -12.88
C GLY A 454 -23.54 -21.03 -12.50
N THR A 455 -22.65 -22.04 -12.60
CA THR A 455 -22.92 -23.40 -12.10
C THR A 455 -21.82 -23.80 -11.13
N LEU A 456 -22.18 -23.91 -9.86
CA LEU A 456 -21.23 -24.24 -8.79
C LEU A 456 -21.46 -25.67 -8.31
N VAL A 457 -20.61 -26.59 -8.77
CA VAL A 457 -20.65 -27.99 -8.34
C VAL A 457 -19.99 -28.10 -6.96
N VAL A 458 -20.70 -28.70 -6.00
CA VAL A 458 -20.07 -29.19 -4.77
C VAL A 458 -19.90 -30.69 -4.92
N ASP A 459 -18.65 -31.14 -4.99
CA ASP A 459 -18.33 -32.56 -5.09
C ASP A 459 -17.35 -32.95 -3.98
N THR A 460 -17.87 -33.71 -3.03
CA THR A 460 -17.08 -34.24 -1.91
C THR A 460 -16.79 -35.73 -2.08
N LYS A 461 -17.13 -36.33 -3.24
CA LYS A 461 -16.85 -37.72 -3.57
C LYS A 461 -15.53 -37.82 -4.33
N SER A 462 -14.50 -38.34 -3.67
CA SER A 462 -13.27 -38.85 -4.31
C SER A 462 -12.73 -37.95 -5.44
N PHE A 463 -12.33 -36.73 -5.08
CA PHE A 463 -11.51 -35.90 -5.96
C PHE A 463 -10.22 -36.68 -6.24
N VAL A 464 -10.05 -37.21 -7.45
CA VAL A 464 -8.76 -37.73 -7.91
C VAL A 464 -7.95 -36.50 -8.25
N ASP A 465 -7.10 -36.07 -7.33
CA ASP A 465 -6.14 -35.01 -7.61
C ASP A 465 -5.17 -35.50 -8.72
N PRO A 466 -5.16 -34.88 -9.93
CA PRO A 466 -4.18 -35.23 -10.96
C PRO A 466 -2.72 -34.94 -10.53
N ASN A 467 -2.54 -34.16 -9.45
CA ASN A 467 -1.25 -33.76 -8.90
C ASN A 467 -0.79 -34.53 -7.65
N ALA A 468 -1.56 -35.53 -7.18
CA ALA A 468 -1.26 -36.27 -5.94
C ALA A 468 0.25 -36.51 -5.74
N PRO A 469 0.78 -36.30 -4.53
CA PRO A 469 2.21 -36.05 -4.34
C PRO A 469 3.09 -37.13 -4.97
N LYS A 470 4.02 -36.72 -5.84
CA LYS A 470 4.99 -37.55 -6.57
C LYS A 470 6.40 -37.17 -6.16
N ILE A 471 7.27 -38.17 -6.05
CA ILE A 471 8.70 -37.95 -5.78
C ILE A 471 9.36 -37.49 -7.09
N GLN A 472 9.98 -36.31 -7.08
CA GLN A 472 10.66 -35.73 -8.24
C GLN A 472 12.13 -36.15 -8.31
N TRP A 473 12.83 -36.10 -7.19
CA TRP A 473 14.24 -36.45 -7.10
C TRP A 473 14.66 -36.72 -5.64
N ILE A 474 15.83 -37.34 -5.48
CA ILE A 474 16.45 -37.63 -4.19
C ILE A 474 17.86 -37.02 -4.20
N SER A 475 18.29 -36.47 -3.08
CA SER A 475 19.69 -36.12 -2.87
C SER A 475 20.25 -36.73 -1.59
N ALA A 476 21.56 -36.94 -1.58
CA ALA A 476 22.29 -37.46 -0.43
C ALA A 476 23.31 -36.43 0.06
N THR A 477 23.35 -36.21 1.38
CA THR A 477 24.32 -35.34 2.03
C THR A 477 24.86 -36.00 3.31
N GLY A 478 26.04 -35.58 3.75
CA GLY A 478 26.71 -36.17 4.90
C GLY A 478 28.22 -35.92 4.89
N SER A 479 28.89 -36.28 5.97
CA SER A 479 30.35 -36.15 6.04
C SER A 479 31.00 -37.06 5.00
N GLY A 480 31.89 -36.48 4.17
CA GLY A 480 32.54 -37.20 3.08
C GLY A 480 31.72 -37.32 1.78
N ILE A 481 30.54 -36.69 1.71
CA ILE A 481 29.69 -36.64 0.52
C ILE A 481 29.76 -35.24 -0.10
N ARG A 482 30.12 -35.15 -1.39
CA ARG A 482 30.14 -33.90 -2.16
C ARG A 482 29.31 -34.07 -3.43
N ASN A 483 28.29 -33.23 -3.60
CA ASN A 483 27.32 -33.33 -4.70
C ASN A 483 26.79 -34.76 -4.87
N GLY A 484 26.41 -35.39 -3.75
CA GLY A 484 25.91 -36.76 -3.68
C GLY A 484 26.94 -37.86 -3.98
N THR A 485 28.19 -37.52 -4.29
CA THR A 485 29.27 -38.48 -4.54
C THR A 485 30.17 -38.64 -3.32
N GLY A 486 30.53 -39.88 -2.98
CA GLY A 486 31.43 -40.14 -1.87
C GLY A 486 31.54 -41.62 -1.50
N VAL A 487 32.33 -41.89 -0.45
CA VAL A 487 32.42 -43.22 0.16
C VAL A 487 32.12 -43.06 1.64
N VAL A 488 31.11 -43.78 2.13
CA VAL A 488 30.71 -43.75 3.54
C VAL A 488 30.93 -45.13 4.15
N GLY A 489 31.66 -45.14 5.27
CA GLY A 489 31.96 -46.34 6.04
C GLY A 489 31.01 -46.55 7.23
N THR A 490 31.17 -47.69 7.90
CA THR A 490 30.42 -48.04 9.11
C THR A 490 30.48 -46.92 10.15
N GLY A 491 29.32 -46.60 10.74
CA GLY A 491 29.15 -45.52 11.71
C GLY A 491 28.90 -44.14 11.11
N GLY A 492 29.13 -43.96 9.80
CA GLY A 492 28.76 -42.76 9.08
C GLY A 492 27.25 -42.60 8.94
N THR A 493 26.78 -41.35 8.80
CA THR A 493 25.38 -41.01 8.57
C THR A 493 25.21 -40.39 7.20
N VAL A 494 24.23 -40.89 6.45
CA VAL A 494 23.77 -40.33 5.17
C VAL A 494 22.38 -39.74 5.38
N ARG A 495 22.22 -38.45 5.09
CA ARG A 495 20.94 -37.74 5.06
C ARG A 495 20.39 -37.79 3.64
N LEU A 496 19.27 -38.48 3.46
CA LEU A 496 18.53 -38.53 2.20
C LEU A 496 17.41 -37.48 2.24
N SER A 497 17.38 -36.60 1.24
CA SER A 497 16.30 -35.63 1.04
C SER A 497 15.43 -36.10 -0.12
N VAL A 498 14.17 -36.42 0.16
CA VAL A 498 13.16 -36.84 -0.83
C VAL A 498 12.31 -35.64 -1.19
N ASN A 499 12.37 -35.18 -2.45
CA ASN A 499 11.68 -33.99 -2.91
C ASN A 499 10.40 -34.35 -3.68
N PHE A 500 9.32 -33.65 -3.37
CA PHE A 500 7.98 -33.85 -3.92
C PHE A 500 7.56 -32.67 -4.81
N ASN A 501 6.64 -32.91 -5.74
CA ASN A 501 6.05 -31.84 -6.57
C ASN A 501 5.22 -30.83 -5.77
N GLU A 502 4.82 -31.18 -4.54
CA GLU A 502 4.03 -30.34 -3.65
C GLU A 502 4.37 -30.61 -2.17
N ALA A 503 3.80 -29.81 -1.26
CA ALA A 503 4.04 -29.96 0.17
C ALA A 503 3.27 -31.17 0.74
N VAL A 504 3.93 -31.94 1.61
CA VAL A 504 3.34 -33.14 2.22
C VAL A 504 3.35 -33.08 3.75
N THR A 505 2.32 -33.65 4.37
CA THR A 505 2.15 -33.78 5.82
C THR A 505 2.42 -35.22 6.26
N VAL A 506 3.10 -35.40 7.39
CA VAL A 506 3.44 -36.72 7.94
C VAL A 506 2.66 -37.00 9.22
N ASN A 507 1.77 -37.99 9.17
CA ASN A 507 0.98 -38.50 10.30
C ASN A 507 1.30 -39.98 10.62
N GLY A 508 2.49 -40.45 10.22
CA GLY A 508 2.96 -41.83 10.41
C GLY A 508 4.47 -41.91 10.62
N THR A 509 5.04 -43.12 10.47
CA THR A 509 6.48 -43.37 10.61
C THR A 509 7.10 -43.78 9.26
N PRO A 510 7.27 -42.85 8.31
CA PRO A 510 7.81 -43.20 7.01
C PRO A 510 9.28 -43.64 7.10
N SER A 511 9.69 -44.53 6.18
CA SER A 511 11.05 -45.05 6.09
C SER A 511 11.41 -45.45 4.66
N LEU A 512 12.72 -45.51 4.37
CA LEU A 512 13.25 -45.93 3.07
C LEU A 512 14.09 -47.19 3.27
N SER A 513 13.81 -48.23 2.49
CA SER A 513 14.70 -49.40 2.38
C SER A 513 15.80 -49.10 1.35
N LEU A 514 17.03 -49.52 1.63
CA LEU A 514 18.19 -49.23 0.79
C LEU A 514 18.78 -50.51 0.20
N ASN A 515 19.39 -50.43 -0.98
CA ASN A 515 20.07 -51.56 -1.63
C ASN A 515 21.32 -52.06 -0.86
N SER A 516 21.76 -51.31 0.16
CA SER A 516 22.81 -51.71 1.09
C SER A 516 22.35 -52.67 2.20
N ASN A 517 21.04 -53.01 2.24
CA ASN A 517 20.31 -53.68 3.33
C ASN A 517 20.00 -52.79 4.55
N GLY A 518 20.39 -51.52 4.51
CA GLY A 518 20.05 -50.52 5.53
C GLY A 518 18.62 -49.96 5.41
N THR A 519 18.18 -49.28 6.45
CA THR A 519 16.91 -48.51 6.46
C THR A 519 17.18 -47.06 6.87
N ALA A 520 16.71 -46.11 6.06
CA ALA A 520 16.71 -44.70 6.41
C ALA A 520 15.39 -44.34 7.14
N LYS A 521 15.50 -43.63 8.26
CA LYS A 521 14.35 -43.26 9.10
C LYS A 521 14.01 -41.79 8.94
N TYR A 522 12.72 -41.47 8.91
CA TYR A 522 12.25 -40.09 8.85
C TYR A 522 12.76 -39.24 10.02
N VAL A 523 13.15 -38.00 9.71
CA VAL A 523 13.72 -37.04 10.67
C VAL A 523 12.89 -35.76 10.73
N SER A 524 12.59 -35.15 9.57
CA SER A 524 11.94 -33.83 9.51
C SER A 524 11.40 -33.51 8.10
N GLY A 525 10.64 -32.41 7.99
CA GLY A 525 10.18 -31.86 6.71
C GLY A 525 8.66 -31.90 6.48
N SER A 526 7.86 -32.30 7.47
CA SER A 526 6.39 -32.26 7.38
C SER A 526 5.91 -30.82 7.14
N GLY A 527 4.92 -30.65 6.27
CA GLY A 527 4.42 -29.35 5.82
C GLY A 527 5.26 -28.70 4.72
N THR A 528 6.26 -29.41 4.17
CA THR A 528 7.13 -28.91 3.09
C THR A 528 7.19 -29.89 1.92
N ASN A 529 7.76 -29.48 0.80
CA ASN A 529 7.99 -30.34 -0.37
C ASN A 529 9.19 -31.28 -0.21
N THR A 530 9.85 -31.35 0.96
CA THR A 530 11.04 -32.19 1.15
C THR A 530 11.00 -32.90 2.48
N LEU A 531 11.03 -34.23 2.46
CA LEU A 531 11.19 -35.04 3.66
C LEU A 531 12.64 -35.50 3.80
N GLN A 532 13.17 -35.38 5.01
CA GLN A 532 14.53 -35.79 5.37
C GLN A 532 14.52 -37.14 6.08
N PHE A 533 15.41 -38.03 5.66
CA PHE A 533 15.62 -39.35 6.24
C PHE A 533 17.09 -39.55 6.60
N ASP A 534 17.38 -40.09 7.78
CA ASP A 534 18.74 -40.45 8.20
C ASP A 534 18.97 -41.94 8.11
N TYR A 535 20.06 -42.31 7.45
CA TYR A 535 20.59 -43.67 7.39
C TYR A 535 21.95 -43.71 8.08
N LYS A 536 22.05 -44.51 9.14
CA LYS A 536 23.32 -44.79 9.82
C LYS A 536 23.87 -46.12 9.32
N VAL A 537 25.05 -46.09 8.69
CA VAL A 537 25.69 -47.27 8.08
C VAL A 537 26.09 -48.27 9.17
N ALA A 538 25.51 -49.47 9.14
CA ALA A 538 25.80 -50.55 10.05
C ALA A 538 27.00 -51.39 9.58
N ALA A 539 27.47 -52.29 10.46
CA ALA A 539 28.46 -53.28 10.06
C ALA A 539 27.80 -54.31 9.13
N GLY A 540 28.36 -54.52 7.94
CA GLY A 540 27.84 -55.44 6.93
C GLY A 540 27.12 -54.76 5.75
N ASP A 541 26.73 -53.49 5.89
CA ASP A 541 26.07 -52.73 4.82
C ASP A 541 27.02 -52.48 3.64
N ARG A 542 26.57 -52.77 2.42
CA ARG A 542 27.39 -52.66 1.21
C ARG A 542 26.56 -52.24 0.00
N ALA A 543 27.00 -51.19 -0.67
CA ALA A 543 26.45 -50.76 -1.96
C ALA A 543 27.57 -50.15 -2.80
N SER A 544 27.70 -50.54 -4.06
CA SER A 544 28.61 -49.88 -5.01
C SER A 544 28.12 -48.47 -5.36
N ASP A 545 26.81 -48.30 -5.39
CA ASP A 545 26.10 -47.03 -5.45
C ASP A 545 24.81 -47.15 -4.62
N LEU A 546 24.53 -46.19 -3.74
CA LEU A 546 23.45 -46.28 -2.76
C LEU A 546 22.12 -45.87 -3.40
N GLU A 547 21.13 -46.76 -3.33
CA GLU A 547 19.80 -46.54 -3.91
C GLU A 547 18.69 -46.85 -2.92
N VAL A 548 17.54 -46.20 -3.12
CA VAL A 548 16.29 -46.53 -2.42
C VAL A 548 15.65 -47.74 -3.09
N SER A 549 15.69 -48.88 -2.42
CA SER A 549 15.08 -50.13 -2.87
C SER A 549 13.60 -50.26 -2.50
N GLY A 550 13.08 -49.42 -1.59
CA GLY A 550 11.67 -49.42 -1.22
C GLY A 550 11.23 -48.18 -0.47
N TYR A 551 10.02 -47.71 -0.79
CA TYR A 551 9.36 -46.58 -0.14
C TYR A 551 8.28 -47.08 0.82
N ASN A 552 8.43 -46.78 2.11
CA ASN A 552 7.35 -46.88 3.08
C ASN A 552 6.93 -45.46 3.48
N LEU A 553 5.98 -44.90 2.73
CA LEU A 553 5.43 -43.56 2.95
C LEU A 553 3.99 -43.59 3.48
N SER A 554 3.59 -44.69 4.14
CA SER A 554 2.28 -44.78 4.77
C SER A 554 2.12 -43.68 5.83
N GLY A 555 1.02 -42.92 5.73
CA GLY A 555 0.76 -41.76 6.58
C GLY A 555 1.40 -40.45 6.08
N VAL A 556 1.96 -40.42 4.86
CA VAL A 556 2.35 -39.20 4.17
C VAL A 556 1.24 -38.82 3.18
N THR A 557 0.64 -37.63 3.36
CA THR A 557 -0.44 -37.13 2.50
C THR A 557 -0.26 -35.65 2.16
N ASP A 558 -0.89 -35.17 1.09
CA ASP A 558 -1.00 -33.72 0.82
C ASP A 558 -2.03 -33.03 1.75
N ARG A 559 -2.36 -31.76 1.45
CA ARG A 559 -3.36 -30.98 2.19
C ARG A 559 -4.77 -31.57 2.05
N ASP A 560 -5.05 -32.20 0.93
CA ASP A 560 -6.37 -32.72 0.57
C ASP A 560 -6.55 -34.19 1.04
N GLY A 561 -5.50 -34.78 1.61
CA GLY A 561 -5.49 -36.11 2.21
C GLY A 561 -5.09 -37.22 1.23
N ASN A 562 -4.60 -36.89 0.03
CA ASN A 562 -4.19 -37.90 -0.94
C ASN A 562 -2.85 -38.53 -0.56
N ALA A 563 -2.73 -39.84 -0.74
CA ALA A 563 -1.49 -40.56 -0.50
C ALA A 563 -0.45 -40.32 -1.61
N VAL A 564 0.85 -40.45 -1.26
CA VAL A 564 1.95 -40.34 -2.23
C VAL A 564 1.82 -41.38 -3.35
N ASN A 565 1.87 -40.91 -4.58
CA ASN A 565 1.95 -41.75 -5.76
C ASN A 565 3.40 -42.19 -6.01
N LEU A 566 3.66 -43.49 -5.84
CA LEU A 566 4.98 -44.10 -5.99
C LEU A 566 5.29 -44.57 -7.42
N SER A 567 4.36 -44.43 -8.36
CA SER A 567 4.55 -44.86 -9.75
C SER A 567 5.66 -44.03 -10.42
N GLY A 568 6.74 -44.70 -10.82
CA GLY A 568 7.88 -44.04 -11.47
C GLY A 568 8.74 -43.19 -10.53
N ALA A 569 8.63 -43.37 -9.21
CA ALA A 569 9.49 -42.68 -8.26
C ALA A 569 10.97 -42.94 -8.58
N PRO A 570 11.84 -41.92 -8.60
CA PRO A 570 13.27 -42.12 -8.77
C PRO A 570 13.80 -42.97 -7.62
N HIS A 571 14.84 -43.77 -7.86
CA HIS A 571 15.44 -44.64 -6.83
C HIS A 571 16.88 -44.24 -6.49
N GLN A 572 17.54 -43.47 -7.36
CA GLN A 572 18.95 -43.09 -7.21
C GLN A 572 19.06 -41.62 -6.76
N PRO A 573 19.74 -41.34 -5.64
CA PRO A 573 20.24 -39.99 -5.38
C PRO A 573 21.23 -39.55 -6.46
N ALA A 574 21.29 -38.26 -6.76
CA ALA A 574 22.28 -37.74 -7.72
C ALA A 574 23.72 -38.04 -7.26
N GLY A 575 24.61 -38.38 -8.20
CA GLY A 575 26.02 -38.74 -7.92
C GLY A 575 26.24 -40.25 -7.73
N THR A 576 27.46 -40.64 -7.33
CA THR A 576 27.78 -42.05 -7.01
C THR A 576 28.21 -42.18 -5.55
N LEU A 577 27.40 -42.85 -4.74
CA LEU A 577 27.61 -42.97 -3.29
C LEU A 577 27.89 -44.42 -2.90
N ALA A 578 29.17 -44.76 -2.71
CA ALA A 578 29.54 -46.10 -2.30
C ALA A 578 29.44 -46.29 -0.78
N ILE A 579 28.78 -47.37 -0.35
CA ILE A 579 28.78 -47.84 1.04
C ILE A 579 29.75 -49.02 1.14
N ARG A 580 30.81 -48.86 1.95
CA ARG A 580 31.84 -49.89 2.11
C ARG A 580 32.19 -50.09 3.58
N THR A 581 32.16 -51.35 4.01
CA THR A 581 32.75 -51.78 5.28
C THR A 581 34.15 -52.32 5.04
N GLY A 582 35.20 -51.61 5.48
CA GLY A 582 36.56 -52.14 5.44
C GLY A 582 37.61 -51.15 5.97
N SER A 583 38.34 -51.57 6.99
CA SER A 583 39.38 -50.88 7.74
C SER A 583 40.37 -50.10 6.88
N SER A 584 40.80 -48.95 7.41
CA SER A 584 41.98 -48.18 7.01
C SER A 584 43.08 -49.08 6.41
N ASN A 585 43.24 -49.00 5.10
CA ASN A 585 44.55 -48.98 4.47
C ASN A 585 44.48 -47.96 3.33
N GLN A 586 44.86 -46.75 3.70
CA GLN A 586 45.14 -45.63 2.82
C GLN A 586 46.24 -46.06 1.84
N ARG A 587 45.86 -46.64 0.70
CA ARG A 587 46.75 -46.67 -0.46
C ARG A 587 46.67 -45.29 -1.11
N THR A 588 47.65 -44.47 -0.78
CA THR A 588 47.99 -43.24 -1.50
C THR A 588 48.21 -43.61 -2.96
N ALA A 589 47.25 -43.31 -3.84
CA ALA A 589 47.47 -43.31 -5.27
C ALA A 589 47.86 -41.89 -5.68
N THR A 590 49.16 -41.67 -5.76
CA THR A 590 49.78 -40.54 -6.44
C THR A 590 49.19 -40.39 -7.83
N VAL A 591 48.64 -39.22 -8.14
CA VAL A 591 48.24 -38.84 -9.50
C VAL A 591 49.53 -38.64 -10.30
N ASN A 592 49.92 -39.65 -11.08
CA ASN A 592 50.86 -39.48 -12.19
C ASN A 592 50.05 -39.34 -13.47
N SER A 593 50.06 -38.15 -14.02
CA SER A 593 49.59 -37.83 -15.36
C SER A 593 50.61 -38.35 -16.39
N SER A 594 50.25 -39.35 -17.19
CA SER A 594 50.90 -39.60 -18.49
C SER A 594 49.98 -40.33 -19.48
N ILE A 595 49.78 -39.62 -20.57
CA ILE A 595 49.20 -39.81 -21.91
C ILE A 595 49.42 -41.19 -22.60
N ALA A 596 48.44 -41.55 -23.46
CA ALA A 596 48.43 -42.51 -24.60
C ALA A 596 48.35 -44.02 -24.23
N ASP A 597 47.70 -44.93 -24.96
CA ASP A 597 47.44 -45.03 -26.41
C ASP A 597 46.35 -46.09 -26.76
N LEU A 598 45.75 -45.94 -27.94
CA LEU A 598 45.09 -46.89 -28.87
C LEU A 598 44.51 -48.26 -28.40
N ALA A 599 43.23 -48.50 -28.71
CA ALA A 599 42.77 -49.47 -29.74
C ALA A 599 41.25 -49.75 -29.68
N ALA A 600 40.56 -49.63 -30.83
CA ALA A 600 39.18 -50.09 -31.10
C ALA A 600 39.16 -51.61 -31.45
N PRO A 601 38.05 -52.29 -31.88
CA PRO A 601 36.65 -51.86 -32.12
C PRO A 601 35.55 -52.89 -31.72
N ALA A 602 34.26 -52.53 -31.86
CA ALA A 602 33.23 -53.37 -32.50
C ALA A 602 31.94 -52.57 -32.81
N THR A 603 31.40 -52.86 -34.00
CA THR A 603 30.36 -52.21 -34.81
C THR A 603 28.91 -52.47 -34.37
N LEU A 604 28.01 -51.50 -34.62
CA LEU A 604 26.68 -51.75 -35.24
C LEU A 604 26.28 -50.58 -36.17
N GLN A 605 26.05 -50.91 -37.45
CA GLN A 605 25.28 -50.20 -38.51
C GLN A 605 23.83 -49.94 -38.06
N ALA A 606 22.98 -49.07 -38.61
CA ALA A 606 22.88 -48.09 -39.72
C ALA A 606 21.73 -47.12 -39.27
N ASP A 607 21.50 -45.92 -39.78
CA ASP A 607 21.20 -45.51 -41.15
C ASP A 607 21.19 -43.97 -41.22
N ALA A 608 21.48 -43.46 -42.41
CA ALA A 608 21.64 -42.06 -42.75
C ALA A 608 20.36 -41.46 -43.36
N SER A 609 20.15 -40.16 -43.15
CA SER A 609 19.79 -39.29 -44.27
C SER A 609 20.08 -37.83 -43.91
N ALA A 610 21.04 -37.28 -44.66
CA ALA A 610 21.46 -35.88 -44.63
C ALA A 610 20.47 -34.98 -45.38
N ALA A 611 20.46 -33.69 -45.01
CA ALA A 611 20.36 -32.60 -45.99
C ALA A 611 21.09 -31.35 -45.46
N SER A 612 22.18 -31.04 -46.15
CA SER A 612 22.95 -29.79 -46.18
C SER A 612 22.09 -28.62 -46.70
N VAL A 613 22.44 -27.33 -46.64
CA VAL A 613 23.63 -26.58 -47.07
C VAL A 613 23.52 -25.09 -46.55
N PRO A 614 24.45 -24.15 -46.78
CA PRO A 614 25.63 -23.80 -45.98
C PRO A 614 25.65 -22.36 -45.42
N SER A 615 26.69 -22.12 -44.61
CA SER A 615 27.25 -20.82 -44.22
C SER A 615 27.89 -20.05 -45.38
N ASN A 616 27.94 -18.71 -45.29
CA ASN A 616 29.13 -17.95 -45.67
C ASN A 616 29.32 -16.71 -44.77
N THR A 617 30.57 -16.54 -44.37
CA THR A 617 31.15 -15.67 -43.34
C THR A 617 31.71 -14.34 -43.94
N PRO A 618 32.28 -13.41 -43.13
CA PRO A 618 32.09 -11.96 -43.21
C PRO A 618 33.31 -11.17 -43.70
N THR A 619 33.15 -9.86 -43.95
CA THR A 619 34.24 -8.85 -43.95
C THR A 619 33.75 -7.42 -43.64
N THR A 620 34.43 -6.75 -42.70
CA THR A 620 34.44 -5.29 -42.37
C THR A 620 35.51 -4.55 -43.23
N PRO A 621 35.84 -3.21 -43.14
CA PRO A 621 35.35 -2.07 -42.32
C PRO A 621 35.21 -0.67 -43.03
N SER A 622 34.62 0.30 -42.28
CA SER A 622 34.82 1.77 -42.20
C SER A 622 34.78 2.74 -43.41
N SER A 623 33.92 3.77 -43.29
CA SER A 623 34.30 5.20 -43.43
C SER A 623 33.19 6.17 -42.94
N ASP A 624 33.60 7.13 -42.10
CA ASP A 624 33.10 8.51 -41.90
C ASP A 624 31.76 8.84 -41.20
N LEU A 625 31.90 9.17 -39.90
CA LEU A 625 31.56 10.46 -39.25
C LEU A 625 30.55 11.38 -39.97
N ASN A 626 29.30 11.46 -39.48
CA ASN A 626 28.82 12.56 -38.61
C ASN A 626 27.32 12.38 -38.22
N ALA A 627 27.00 12.78 -36.98
CA ALA A 627 25.69 13.20 -36.47
C ALA A 627 24.66 12.18 -35.90
N GLN A 628 24.33 12.44 -34.63
CA GLN A 628 23.08 12.22 -33.87
C GLN A 628 22.94 10.95 -33.02
N MET A 629 23.22 11.17 -31.74
CA MET A 629 22.96 10.34 -30.58
C MET A 629 21.51 9.83 -30.53
N ARG A 630 21.35 8.52 -30.67
CA ARG A 630 20.24 7.75 -30.10
C ARG A 630 20.88 6.63 -29.27
N GLY A 631 20.82 6.75 -27.96
CA GLY A 631 21.26 5.71 -27.04
C GLY A 631 20.17 4.64 -26.91
N THR A 632 20.40 3.48 -27.51
CA THR A 632 19.64 2.24 -27.27
C THR A 632 20.27 1.53 -26.08
N ILE A 633 19.48 1.15 -25.07
CA ILE A 633 19.95 0.29 -23.97
C ILE A 633 19.69 -1.16 -24.39
N ASP A 634 20.78 -1.92 -24.58
CA ASP A 634 20.75 -3.33 -24.95
C ASP A 634 20.87 -4.26 -23.71
N ALA A 635 20.39 -5.49 -23.89
CA ALA A 635 19.95 -6.47 -22.89
C ALA A 635 20.93 -6.88 -21.75
N LEU A 636 20.36 -7.25 -20.60
CA LEU A 636 20.98 -8.11 -19.59
C LEU A 636 20.06 -9.30 -19.25
N GLY A 637 20.71 -10.46 -19.16
CA GLY A 637 20.13 -11.81 -19.12
C GLY A 637 19.31 -12.16 -17.88
N GLY A 638 18.62 -13.30 -18.01
CA GLY A 638 17.49 -13.67 -17.15
C GLY A 638 17.84 -14.17 -15.75
N GLN A 639 16.90 -13.94 -14.83
CA GLN A 639 16.41 -14.89 -13.83
C GLN A 639 15.14 -14.36 -13.13
N MET A 640 14.22 -15.30 -12.86
CA MET A 640 13.02 -15.33 -11.99
C MET A 640 12.01 -14.17 -12.00
N THR A 641 10.85 -14.46 -12.60
CA THR A 641 9.59 -13.72 -12.50
C THR A 641 8.83 -14.15 -11.23
N LEU A 642 8.61 -13.22 -10.29
CA LEU A 642 7.51 -13.32 -9.33
C LEU A 642 6.50 -12.22 -9.70
N GLY A 643 5.48 -12.60 -10.46
CA GLY A 643 4.46 -11.69 -10.99
C GLY A 643 3.20 -11.73 -10.15
N TYR A 644 2.78 -10.58 -9.62
CA TYR A 644 1.39 -10.31 -9.27
C TYR A 644 0.71 -9.69 -10.50
N SER A 645 -0.38 -10.29 -10.97
CA SER A 645 -1.20 -9.78 -12.06
C SER A 645 -2.22 -8.79 -11.52
N GLY A 646 -1.92 -7.50 -11.59
CA GLY A 646 -2.94 -6.46 -11.45
C GLY A 646 -3.80 -6.43 -12.72
N SER A 647 -5.01 -6.97 -12.65
CA SER A 647 -6.00 -6.89 -13.72
C SER A 647 -6.43 -5.45 -13.96
N GLN A 648 -6.46 -5.03 -15.22
CA GLN A 648 -7.23 -3.86 -15.63
C GLN A 648 -8.72 -4.15 -15.48
N GLY A 649 -9.34 -3.60 -14.43
CA GLY A 649 -10.78 -3.45 -14.31
C GLY A 649 -11.19 -2.10 -14.88
N ALA A 650 -11.76 -2.08 -16.07
CA ALA A 650 -12.52 -0.96 -16.57
C ALA A 650 -13.85 -0.88 -15.80
N GLY A 651 -14.16 0.27 -15.18
CA GLY A 651 -15.50 0.55 -14.67
C GLY A 651 -15.59 1.23 -13.31
N ALA A 652 -15.10 2.46 -13.20
CA ALA A 652 -15.71 3.49 -12.35
C ALA A 652 -15.20 4.85 -12.82
N SER A 653 -16.09 5.71 -13.30
CA SER A 653 -15.77 7.08 -13.70
C SER A 653 -15.49 7.94 -12.46
N SER A 654 -14.24 7.97 -12.01
CA SER A 654 -13.74 9.05 -11.17
C SER A 654 -13.42 10.27 -12.04
N PRO A 655 -13.53 11.51 -11.53
CA PRO A 655 -13.10 12.69 -12.28
C PRO A 655 -11.61 12.53 -12.58
N GLN A 656 -11.22 12.55 -13.87
CA GLN A 656 -9.82 12.67 -14.25
C GLN A 656 -9.28 14.00 -13.71
N THR A 657 -8.53 13.96 -12.61
CA THR A 657 -7.67 15.06 -12.19
C THR A 657 -6.48 15.09 -13.14
N THR A 658 -6.18 16.27 -13.70
CA THR A 658 -5.16 16.50 -14.73
C THR A 658 -3.71 16.52 -14.18
N GLY A 659 -3.42 15.71 -13.16
CA GLY A 659 -2.07 15.56 -12.58
C GLY A 659 -1.98 14.26 -11.78
N SER A 660 -0.95 13.46 -12.03
CA SER A 660 -0.72 12.17 -11.36
C SER A 660 -0.08 12.38 -9.99
N VAL A 661 -0.77 12.00 -8.91
CA VAL A 661 -0.27 12.12 -7.52
C VAL A 661 0.51 10.91 -7.04
N MET A 662 0.59 9.82 -7.83
CA MET A 662 1.26 8.57 -7.44
C MET A 662 2.21 8.04 -8.53
N PRO A 663 3.54 8.09 -8.33
CA PRO A 663 4.50 7.49 -9.24
C PRO A 663 4.63 5.96 -9.05
N GLN A 664 5.00 5.24 -10.12
CA GLN A 664 5.43 3.84 -10.04
C GLN A 664 6.95 3.73 -9.86
N LEU A 665 7.38 2.90 -8.90
CA LEU A 665 8.79 2.65 -8.61
C LEU A 665 9.26 1.31 -9.16
N ALA A 666 10.32 1.31 -9.96
CA ALA A 666 10.94 0.11 -10.52
C ALA A 666 12.39 -0.04 -10.05
N LEU A 667 12.69 -1.16 -9.38
CA LEU A 667 14.03 -1.48 -8.85
C LEU A 667 14.74 -2.47 -9.77
N LEU A 668 15.97 -2.16 -10.19
CA LEU A 668 16.87 -3.15 -10.78
C LEU A 668 17.71 -3.77 -9.66
N SER A 669 17.81 -5.11 -9.68
CA SER A 669 18.38 -5.97 -8.64
C SER A 669 19.59 -5.37 -7.91
N GLN A 670 19.36 -4.87 -6.69
CA GLN A 670 20.33 -4.67 -5.60
C GLN A 670 19.71 -4.01 -4.35
N TYR A 671 18.55 -3.35 -4.48
CA TYR A 671 17.85 -2.77 -3.32
C TYR A 671 16.48 -3.42 -3.13
N ALA A 672 16.36 -4.23 -2.07
CA ALA A 672 15.07 -4.43 -1.40
C ALA A 672 14.79 -3.17 -0.58
N ALA A 673 13.51 -2.76 -0.45
CA ALA A 673 13.11 -1.54 0.25
C ALA A 673 13.64 -1.43 1.71
N SER A 674 14.18 -2.52 2.27
CA SER A 674 14.90 -2.60 3.54
C SER A 674 16.27 -1.90 3.59
N SER A 675 16.74 -1.29 2.50
CA SER A 675 18.02 -0.57 2.44
C SER A 675 17.89 0.95 2.69
N PHE A 676 16.67 1.44 2.87
CA PHE A 676 16.40 2.84 3.18
C PHE A 676 16.34 3.15 4.69
N ALA A 677 16.56 2.18 5.56
CA ALA A 677 16.53 2.37 7.02
C ALA A 677 17.92 2.16 7.65
N THR A 678 18.47 3.22 8.26
CA THR A 678 19.48 3.10 9.32
C THR A 678 19.21 4.14 10.40
N THR A 679 19.33 3.67 11.65
CA THR A 679 19.02 4.32 12.92
C THR A 679 19.68 5.68 13.12
N ALA A 680 18.89 6.70 13.48
CA ALA A 680 19.41 7.97 13.98
C ALA A 680 20.16 7.76 15.30
N ALA A 681 21.42 8.16 15.34
CA ALA A 681 22.17 8.30 16.58
C ALA A 681 21.51 9.38 17.46
N THR A 682 21.23 9.02 18.71
CA THR A 682 20.82 9.94 19.76
C THR A 682 21.92 10.99 19.99
N PHE A 683 21.65 12.26 19.66
CA PHE A 683 22.42 13.38 20.19
C PHE A 683 21.67 13.99 21.37
N ALA A 684 22.18 13.69 22.56
CA ALA A 684 21.80 14.33 23.81
C ALA A 684 22.45 15.72 23.91
N GLY A 685 21.62 16.74 24.17
CA GLY A 685 22.03 17.98 24.83
C GLY A 685 22.48 19.13 23.93
N ALA A 686 21.61 20.12 23.75
CA ALA A 686 21.87 21.53 24.10
C ALA A 686 20.63 22.40 23.81
N SER A 687 20.53 23.49 24.57
CA SER A 687 19.41 24.39 24.81
C SER A 687 18.90 25.21 23.62
N ALA A 688 17.61 25.56 23.74
CA ALA A 688 16.84 26.68 23.19
C ALA A 688 17.55 27.75 22.33
N GLN A 689 16.82 28.18 21.28
CA GLN A 689 17.00 29.31 20.35
C GLN A 689 17.82 29.05 19.07
N GLN A 690 17.14 28.58 18.01
CA GLN A 690 17.33 29.05 16.62
C GLN A 690 16.13 28.58 15.76
N TRP A 691 15.41 29.54 15.18
CA TRP A 691 14.01 29.44 14.76
C TRP A 691 13.87 29.16 13.25
N PHE A 692 14.39 28.01 12.78
CA PHE A 692 14.62 27.62 11.36
C PHE A 692 15.92 28.15 10.75
N GLY A 693 17.06 27.84 11.39
CA GLY A 693 18.40 28.15 10.87
C GLY A 693 19.14 26.97 10.25
N ASP A 694 18.53 25.79 10.16
CA ASP A 694 19.23 24.62 9.63
C ASP A 694 19.00 24.49 8.12
N THR A 695 20.00 24.89 7.35
CA THR A 695 20.05 24.77 5.88
C THR A 695 20.22 23.33 5.39
N THR A 696 20.23 22.33 6.28
CA THR A 696 20.37 20.91 5.90
C THR A 696 19.05 20.16 5.72
N GLN A 697 17.90 20.83 5.62
CA GLN A 697 16.63 20.17 5.27
C GLN A 697 16.57 19.89 3.77
N THR A 698 17.26 18.83 3.35
CA THR A 698 17.29 18.33 1.98
C THR A 698 16.06 17.44 1.69
N LEU A 699 15.69 17.29 0.41
CA LEU A 699 14.75 16.23 -0.02
C LEU A 699 15.43 14.85 0.00
N ALA A 700 16.76 14.81 0.16
CA ALA A 700 17.57 13.60 0.25
C ALA A 700 17.97 13.24 1.68
N LYS A 701 18.22 11.95 1.88
CA LYS A 701 18.62 11.31 3.15
C LYS A 701 20.06 11.67 3.52
N SER A 702 20.30 12.11 4.76
CA SER A 702 21.65 12.21 5.31
C SER A 702 22.22 10.81 5.58
N LEU A 703 23.25 10.41 4.83
CA LEU A 703 24.03 9.22 5.11
C LEU A 703 25.15 9.55 6.11
N GLY A 704 24.84 9.38 7.39
CA GLY A 704 25.88 9.24 8.42
C GLY A 704 26.59 7.89 8.24
N ARG A 705 27.91 7.92 8.07
CA ARG A 705 28.78 6.75 7.83
C ARG A 705 28.64 5.63 8.85
#